data_AF-A0A6P8I214-F1
#
_entry.id   AF-A0A6P8I214-F1
#
_cell.length_a   1.000
_cell.length_b   1.000
_cell.length_c   1.000
_cell.angle_alpha   90.00
_cell.angle_beta   90.00
_cell.angle_gamma   90.00
#
_symmetry.space_group_name_H-M   'P 1'
#
loop_
_entity.id
_entity.type
_entity.pdbx_description
1 polymer ?
#
loop_
_entity_poly.entity_id
_entity_poly.type
_entity_poly.pdbx_seq_one_letter_code
_entity_poly.pdbx_strand_id
1 'polypeptide(L)'
;MAKCLTPELYNKLYKLKTRSGYTLDLAIQTGVDNPGHPFITTVGCVAGDEETYQVFAEFFDPVIEKRHNGYKKTDMHKTDLNAANLIGGDDLDEKYVLSCRVRTGRSIRGLGLPPFCTRGERREVEKVVVGALDSLDGDFKGKYYPLGKMTDEEQEQLIKDHFLFDKPVSPLLLSARMARDWPDARGIWHNENKTFLVWVNEEDHTRVISMQKGGNMKQVFTRFCDGLNKVESAIKSKGGEFMWNPHLGYVLTCPSNLGTGLRAGVHVKLPLLSENTNFERTLRLLRLQKRGTGGVDTASTDGTFDISNLDRLGSSEVEQVQQVVDGVKLLVKMEKALEAGQSIERLIPKPNAPPKIIESNFPDFSNHNNWMAKCLTKEAYEKMSALRTPSGFSLDQAIQTGVDNPGHPFIMTVGCVAGDEESYSVFADLFDPVIEMRHNGYKKSAKHKTDLNPHNLVGGNDLDDDYVLSCRVRTGRSIRGLCLPPWCSRAERRDVEKIVTNALAKLHGHFKGTYYSLATMTDEEQEQLINDHFLFDKPVSPLLLSSRMARDWPDARGIWHNSAKDFLVWINEEDHTRVISMQKGGNMKEVFTRFCDGLYKVEAAIKKKGHEFMWNRHLGFILTCPSNLGTGLRGGVHLKIPLLSENHEFEQLLKALRLQKRGTGGVDTASVGGVFDISNSDRLGSSEVEQVQTVVDGVKLMIELEKALELGMDIEGYCESVKKGKKVRGIISTVHKARAAEEKKHPKSKPKVENRAPLAVDNFPDLSSHNNWMAKCLTRDIYDKLCNFKTPSGFTLDGVIQTGVDNPGHPFIYTVGCVAGDEETYEVFGALLDPVIEARHNGYKKDAKHVTDLNHEHLVGGDLDSEFVLSCRVRTGRSIRGLSLPPHCTRAERREVEKIAVTSLDKLEGSLKGRYYPLSKMTDEEQNQLIKDHFLFDKPVSPLLTSSRMARDWPDARGIWHNDAKNFLVWVNEEDHLRVISMEKGGNMRGVFERFCQGLSQIESLMKESGKEFMWNEHLGYVLTCPSNLGTGLRGGVHVKLPQLSQHPRFDEILEKLRLQKRGTGGVDTASTDGTFDISNLDRLGFSEVQLVQKVVDGVKLLVDVEKKLMAGEDIDSLIPN
;
A
#
# COMPACT_ATOMS: atom_id res chain seq x y z
N MET A 1 8.91 -4.52 -1.13
CA MET A 1 7.85 -3.49 -1.13
C MET A 1 7.69 -2.85 0.24
N ALA A 2 7.14 -3.51 1.27
CA ALA A 2 6.77 -2.86 2.54
C ALA A 2 7.93 -2.11 3.24
N LYS A 3 9.18 -2.60 3.12
CA LYS A 3 10.40 -1.96 3.65
C LYS A 3 10.90 -0.75 2.83
N CYS A 4 10.24 -0.41 1.72
CA CYS A 4 10.65 0.64 0.78
C CYS A 4 9.52 1.61 0.45
N LEU A 5 8.27 1.14 0.38
CA LEU A 5 7.11 1.97 0.10
C LEU A 5 6.67 2.70 1.36
N THR A 6 7.12 3.95 1.52
CA THR A 6 6.64 4.82 2.59
C THR A 6 5.38 5.57 2.13
N PRO A 7 4.56 6.11 3.06
CA PRO A 7 3.43 6.96 2.69
C PRO A 7 3.83 8.14 1.79
N GLU A 8 5.02 8.70 2.01
CA GLU A 8 5.62 9.75 1.18
C GLU A 8 5.81 9.30 -0.26
N LEU A 9 6.48 8.15 -0.42
CA LEU A 9 6.79 7.58 -1.72
C LEU A 9 5.51 7.16 -2.45
N TYR A 10 4.53 6.61 -1.74
CA TYR A 10 3.22 6.31 -2.29
C TYR A 10 2.52 7.57 -2.77
N ASN A 11 2.42 8.61 -1.94
CA ASN A 11 1.74 9.87 -2.29
C ASN A 11 2.40 10.60 -3.46
N LYS A 12 3.70 10.41 -3.66
CA LYS A 12 4.43 10.90 -4.83
C LYS A 12 4.05 10.16 -6.11
N LEU A 13 3.92 8.83 -6.03
CA LEU A 13 3.87 7.97 -7.21
C LEU A 13 2.45 7.50 -7.59
N TYR A 14 1.46 7.54 -6.68
CA TYR A 14 0.14 6.90 -6.90
C TYR A 14 -0.65 7.48 -8.09
N LYS A 15 -0.42 8.76 -8.45
CA LYS A 15 -1.06 9.40 -9.61
C LYS A 15 -0.36 9.08 -10.93
N LEU A 16 0.89 8.64 -10.88
CA LEU A 16 1.64 8.29 -12.09
C LEU A 16 1.05 7.03 -12.71
N LYS A 17 1.05 7.03 -14.04
CA LYS A 17 0.65 5.88 -14.85
C LYS A 17 1.67 5.72 -15.96
N THR A 18 2.02 4.49 -16.26
CA THR A 18 2.79 4.19 -17.47
C THR A 18 1.97 4.56 -18.71
N ARG A 19 2.61 4.60 -19.88
CA ARG A 19 1.88 4.84 -21.13
C ARG A 19 0.73 3.86 -21.32
N SER A 20 0.88 2.61 -20.89
CA SER A 20 -0.16 1.58 -20.98
C SER A 20 -1.36 1.86 -20.06
N GLY A 21 -1.19 2.67 -19.01
CA GLY A 21 -2.17 2.94 -17.98
C GLY A 21 -1.91 2.17 -16.68
N TYR A 22 -0.80 1.43 -16.57
CA TYR A 22 -0.42 0.72 -15.35
C TYR A 22 -0.07 1.69 -14.23
N THR A 23 -0.58 1.46 -13.03
CA THR A 23 -0.46 2.39 -11.88
C THR A 23 0.39 1.78 -10.78
N LEU A 24 0.86 2.62 -9.84
CA LEU A 24 1.57 2.12 -8.66
C LEU A 24 0.69 1.17 -7.83
N ASP A 25 -0.61 1.46 -7.70
CA ASP A 25 -1.54 0.58 -6.98
C ASP A 25 -1.61 -0.83 -7.58
N LEU A 26 -1.62 -0.93 -8.91
CA LEU A 26 -1.56 -2.22 -9.58
C LEU A 26 -0.21 -2.92 -9.34
N ALA A 27 0.88 -2.16 -9.33
CA ALA A 27 2.22 -2.70 -9.10
C ALA A 27 2.41 -3.28 -7.69
N ILE A 28 1.75 -2.73 -6.66
CA ILE A 28 1.91 -3.13 -5.26
C ILE A 28 0.80 -4.04 -4.72
N GLN A 29 -0.30 -4.23 -5.47
CA GLN A 29 -1.49 -4.94 -4.99
C GLN A 29 -1.15 -6.34 -4.45
N THR A 30 -0.25 -7.06 -5.12
CA THR A 30 0.22 -8.39 -4.67
C THR A 30 0.77 -8.39 -3.25
N GLY A 31 1.51 -7.35 -2.85
CA GLY A 31 2.06 -7.25 -1.50
C GLY A 31 1.10 -6.65 -0.48
N VAL A 32 0.06 -5.94 -0.92
CA VAL A 32 -1.00 -5.43 -0.03
C VAL A 32 -1.96 -6.54 0.36
N ASP A 33 -2.39 -7.35 -0.61
CA ASP A 33 -3.34 -8.44 -0.38
C ASP A 33 -2.67 -9.69 0.21
N ASN A 34 -1.35 -9.81 0.09
CA ASN A 34 -0.57 -10.90 0.65
C ASN A 34 0.56 -10.35 1.56
N PRO A 35 0.45 -10.50 2.89
CA PRO A 35 1.45 -10.02 3.84
C PRO A 35 2.80 -10.75 3.73
N GLY A 36 2.89 -11.81 2.93
CA GLY A 36 4.10 -12.59 2.69
C GLY A 36 4.17 -13.87 3.51
N HIS A 37 5.29 -14.58 3.40
CA HIS A 37 5.54 -15.83 4.11
C HIS A 37 6.34 -15.56 5.40
N PRO A 38 6.02 -16.19 6.55
CA PRO A 38 6.68 -15.91 7.82
C PRO A 38 8.19 -16.15 7.82
N PHE A 39 8.68 -17.04 6.95
CA PHE A 39 10.09 -17.42 6.89
C PHE A 39 10.86 -16.84 5.68
N ILE A 40 10.16 -16.24 4.70
CA ILE A 40 10.78 -15.77 3.45
C ILE A 40 10.27 -14.36 3.14
N THR A 41 11.19 -13.40 2.99
CA THR A 41 10.85 -12.05 2.54
C THR A 41 10.53 -12.06 1.04
N THR A 42 9.26 -11.89 0.69
CA THR A 42 8.80 -11.73 -0.70
C THR A 42 9.03 -10.29 -1.20
N VAL A 43 9.05 -10.09 -2.52
CA VAL A 43 9.25 -8.76 -3.13
C VAL A 43 8.03 -7.85 -2.90
N GLY A 44 6.83 -8.40 -3.09
CA GLY A 44 5.55 -7.71 -2.86
C GLY A 44 5.18 -6.66 -3.92
N CYS A 45 5.87 -6.60 -5.06
CA CYS A 45 5.49 -5.76 -6.19
C CYS A 45 5.88 -6.40 -7.53
N VAL A 46 5.15 -6.06 -8.59
CA VAL A 46 5.32 -6.58 -9.96
C VAL A 46 5.22 -5.46 -11.00
N ALA A 47 5.79 -5.69 -12.18
CA ALA A 47 5.69 -4.80 -13.32
C ALA A 47 4.57 -5.20 -14.29
N GLY A 48 3.88 -4.21 -14.84
CA GLY A 48 2.80 -4.40 -15.81
C GLY A 48 3.22 -4.18 -17.25
N ASP A 49 4.34 -3.49 -17.46
CA ASP A 49 4.95 -3.23 -18.76
C ASP A 49 6.42 -2.85 -18.60
N GLU A 50 7.10 -2.64 -19.74
CA GLU A 50 8.52 -2.28 -19.77
C GLU A 50 8.84 -0.95 -19.09
N GLU A 51 7.91 0.02 -19.12
CA GLU A 51 8.11 1.38 -18.61
C GLU A 51 7.91 1.47 -17.09
N THR A 52 7.33 0.44 -16.47
CA THR A 52 6.99 0.42 -15.05
C THR A 52 8.22 0.70 -14.18
N TYR A 53 9.37 0.13 -14.53
CA TYR A 53 10.60 0.30 -13.76
C TYR A 53 11.18 1.72 -13.85
N GLN A 54 10.84 2.49 -14.90
CA GLN A 54 11.27 3.87 -15.08
C GLN A 54 10.26 4.82 -14.42
N VAL A 55 8.97 4.65 -14.69
CA VAL A 55 7.90 5.51 -14.15
C VAL A 55 7.84 5.44 -12.62
N PHE A 56 8.06 4.25 -12.06
CA PHE A 56 8.08 4.04 -10.61
C PHE A 56 9.49 3.72 -10.08
N ALA A 57 10.54 4.18 -10.77
CA ALA A 57 11.95 3.94 -10.41
C ALA A 57 12.25 4.28 -8.95
N GLU A 58 11.71 5.38 -8.42
CA GLU A 58 11.94 5.77 -7.02
C GLU A 58 11.41 4.76 -6.00
N PHE A 59 10.46 3.90 -6.39
CA PHE A 59 10.00 2.77 -5.60
C PHE A 59 10.69 1.46 -5.97
N PHE A 60 10.87 1.16 -7.26
CA PHE A 60 11.50 -0.08 -7.68
C PHE A 60 13.00 -0.13 -7.40
N ASP A 61 13.76 0.96 -7.57
CA ASP A 61 15.22 0.97 -7.35
C ASP A 61 15.58 0.59 -5.91
N PRO A 62 14.96 1.17 -4.84
CA PRO A 62 15.24 0.73 -3.48
C PRO A 62 14.81 -0.72 -3.21
N VAL A 63 13.77 -1.22 -3.88
CA VAL A 63 13.35 -2.63 -3.78
C VAL A 63 14.37 -3.54 -4.44
N ILE A 64 14.86 -3.17 -5.62
CA ILE A 64 15.88 -3.86 -6.41
C ILE A 64 17.20 -3.90 -5.63
N GLU A 65 17.66 -2.76 -5.11
CA GLU A 65 18.88 -2.64 -4.32
C GLU A 65 18.84 -3.58 -3.10
N LYS A 66 17.74 -3.57 -2.33
CA LYS A 66 17.59 -4.48 -1.18
C LYS A 66 17.51 -5.95 -1.59
N ARG A 67 16.85 -6.27 -2.72
CA ARG A 67 16.69 -7.65 -3.19
C ARG A 67 17.99 -8.22 -3.77
N HIS A 68 18.78 -7.39 -4.44
CA HIS A 68 19.97 -7.77 -5.20
C HIS A 68 21.25 -7.26 -4.55
N ASN A 69 21.34 -7.38 -3.22
CA ASN A 69 22.57 -7.19 -2.44
C ASN A 69 23.30 -5.86 -2.67
N GLY A 70 22.55 -4.77 -2.77
CA GLY A 70 23.12 -3.43 -2.95
C GLY A 70 23.31 -3.00 -4.39
N TYR A 71 22.70 -3.67 -5.38
CA TYR A 71 22.71 -3.24 -6.79
C TYR A 71 22.05 -1.87 -6.93
N LYS A 72 22.86 -0.83 -7.13
CA LYS A 72 22.44 0.57 -7.12
C LYS A 72 21.92 0.98 -8.49
N LYS A 73 21.05 1.99 -8.53
CA LYS A 73 20.51 2.57 -9.78
C LYS A 73 21.56 3.04 -10.80
N THR A 74 22.81 3.22 -10.37
CA THR A 74 23.95 3.62 -11.21
C THR A 74 24.73 2.45 -11.78
N ASP A 75 24.50 1.24 -11.28
CA ASP A 75 25.18 0.05 -11.73
C ASP A 75 24.69 -0.34 -13.13
N MET A 76 25.50 -1.06 -13.90
CA MET A 76 25.12 -1.51 -15.23
C MET A 76 25.17 -3.03 -15.26
N HIS A 77 24.19 -3.62 -15.95
CA HIS A 77 24.11 -5.06 -16.03
C HIS A 77 25.06 -5.59 -17.09
N LYS A 78 25.71 -6.73 -16.79
CA LYS A 78 26.59 -7.45 -17.71
C LYS A 78 25.85 -8.65 -18.26
N THR A 79 26.06 -8.95 -19.54
CA THR A 79 25.59 -10.19 -20.16
C THR A 79 26.76 -10.90 -20.82
N ASP A 80 26.79 -12.22 -20.70
CA ASP A 80 27.73 -13.10 -21.40
C ASP A 80 27.03 -14.44 -21.60
N LEU A 81 26.42 -14.60 -22.77
CA LEU A 81 25.71 -15.81 -23.17
C LEU A 81 26.59 -16.70 -24.07
N ASN A 82 27.89 -16.79 -23.77
CA ASN A 82 28.83 -17.65 -24.48
C ASN A 82 29.29 -18.82 -23.59
N ALA A 83 28.79 -20.03 -23.87
CA ALA A 83 29.12 -21.22 -23.10
C ALA A 83 30.61 -21.62 -23.17
N ALA A 84 31.37 -21.15 -24.16
CA ALA A 84 32.81 -21.40 -24.25
C ALA A 84 33.60 -20.75 -23.10
N ASN A 85 33.04 -19.72 -22.45
CA ASN A 85 33.64 -19.04 -21.31
C ASN A 85 33.41 -19.79 -19.98
N LEU A 86 32.57 -20.83 -19.96
CA LEU A 86 32.34 -21.67 -18.78
C LEU A 86 33.49 -22.68 -18.60
N ILE A 87 34.08 -22.71 -17.40
CA ILE A 87 35.21 -23.58 -17.06
C ILE A 87 34.71 -24.77 -16.22
N GLY A 88 34.91 -25.98 -16.75
CA GLY A 88 34.46 -27.24 -16.14
C GLY A 88 32.94 -27.43 -16.22
N GLY A 89 32.39 -28.24 -15.32
CA GLY A 89 30.95 -28.53 -15.26
C GLY A 89 30.52 -29.68 -16.17
N ASP A 90 31.44 -30.24 -16.95
CA ASP A 90 31.37 -31.53 -17.64
C ASP A 90 31.88 -32.69 -16.76
N ASP A 91 32.36 -32.38 -15.55
CA ASP A 91 33.07 -33.26 -14.63
C ASP A 91 32.43 -33.36 -13.23
N LEU A 92 31.17 -32.94 -13.06
CA LEU A 92 30.48 -33.09 -11.77
C LEU A 92 30.19 -34.57 -11.48
N ASP A 93 30.43 -34.99 -10.24
CA ASP A 93 30.30 -36.39 -9.84
C ASP A 93 28.84 -36.87 -9.89
N GLU A 94 28.54 -37.78 -10.84
CA GLU A 94 27.20 -38.32 -11.07
C GLU A 94 26.66 -39.16 -9.92
N LYS A 95 27.51 -39.62 -8.97
CA LYS A 95 27.03 -40.25 -7.73
C LYS A 95 26.21 -39.27 -6.89
N TYR A 96 26.56 -37.98 -6.94
CA TYR A 96 25.93 -36.94 -6.13
C TYR A 96 25.02 -36.03 -6.96
N VAL A 97 25.40 -35.69 -8.19
CA VAL A 97 24.64 -34.77 -9.06
C VAL A 97 23.74 -35.54 -10.00
N LEU A 98 22.42 -35.48 -9.73
CA LEU A 98 21.40 -36.30 -10.39
C LEU A 98 20.89 -35.67 -11.71
N SER A 99 20.85 -34.34 -11.78
CA SER A 99 20.41 -33.61 -12.96
C SER A 99 20.87 -32.15 -12.92
N CYS A 100 21.07 -31.56 -14.09
CA CYS A 100 21.37 -30.15 -14.27
C CYS A 100 20.24 -29.45 -15.04
N ARG A 101 19.92 -28.22 -14.64
CA ARG A 101 18.89 -27.39 -15.27
C ARG A 101 19.28 -25.93 -15.27
N VAL A 102 19.18 -25.28 -16.43
CA VAL A 102 19.33 -23.83 -16.59
C VAL A 102 18.03 -23.27 -17.15
N ARG A 103 17.54 -22.18 -16.56
CA ARG A 103 16.35 -21.49 -17.06
C ARG A 103 16.47 -19.99 -16.98
N THR A 104 15.78 -19.28 -17.85
CA THR A 104 15.61 -17.82 -17.75
C THR A 104 14.23 -17.36 -18.20
N GLY A 105 13.83 -16.17 -17.79
CA GLY A 105 12.67 -15.47 -18.36
C GLY A 105 13.08 -14.52 -19.48
N ARG A 106 12.22 -14.33 -20.49
CA ARG A 106 12.32 -13.21 -21.45
C ARG A 106 10.93 -12.64 -21.75
N SER A 107 10.86 -11.33 -21.89
CA SER A 107 9.64 -10.58 -22.26
C SER A 107 9.80 -9.89 -23.61
N ILE A 108 8.73 -9.78 -24.37
CA ILE A 108 8.71 -9.21 -25.74
C ILE A 108 8.45 -7.70 -25.66
N ARG A 109 9.33 -6.90 -26.24
CA ARG A 109 9.26 -5.44 -26.28
C ARG A 109 7.94 -4.97 -26.93
N GLY A 110 7.33 -3.95 -26.32
CA GLY A 110 6.12 -3.30 -26.84
C GLY A 110 4.79 -3.96 -26.46
N LEU A 111 4.81 -5.12 -25.80
CA LEU A 111 3.62 -5.82 -25.30
C LEU A 111 3.58 -5.72 -23.76
N GLY A 112 2.40 -5.51 -23.16
CA GLY A 112 2.25 -5.51 -21.71
C GLY A 112 2.67 -6.83 -21.07
N LEU A 113 3.19 -6.80 -19.85
CA LEU A 113 3.57 -7.98 -19.05
C LEU A 113 2.32 -8.68 -18.48
N PRO A 114 2.39 -9.96 -18.05
CA PRO A 114 1.23 -10.74 -17.59
C PRO A 114 0.27 -10.04 -16.60
N PRO A 115 0.73 -9.24 -15.61
CA PRO A 115 -0.17 -8.52 -14.70
C PRO A 115 -1.10 -7.50 -15.36
N PHE A 116 -0.78 -7.05 -16.58
CA PHE A 116 -1.49 -5.96 -17.23
C PHE A 116 -1.82 -6.17 -18.72
N CYS A 117 -1.17 -7.10 -19.41
CA CYS A 117 -1.44 -7.41 -20.82
C CYS A 117 -2.93 -7.60 -21.13
N THR A 118 -3.37 -7.14 -22.30
CA THR A 118 -4.68 -7.48 -22.85
C THR A 118 -4.67 -8.93 -23.37
N ARG A 119 -5.84 -9.53 -23.64
CA ARG A 119 -5.92 -10.85 -24.31
C ARG A 119 -5.28 -10.78 -25.70
N GLY A 120 -5.51 -9.68 -26.43
CA GLY A 120 -4.89 -9.44 -27.73
C GLY A 120 -3.37 -9.40 -27.67
N GLU A 121 -2.78 -8.64 -26.73
CA GLU A 121 -1.32 -8.63 -26.53
C GLU A 121 -0.80 -10.01 -26.14
N ARG A 122 -1.51 -10.74 -25.27
CA ARG A 122 -1.11 -12.09 -24.84
C ARG A 122 -1.10 -13.09 -26.00
N ARG A 123 -2.13 -13.06 -26.85
CA ARG A 123 -2.20 -13.85 -28.09
C ARG A 123 -1.10 -13.45 -29.07
N GLU A 124 -0.75 -12.16 -29.14
CA GLU A 124 0.39 -11.72 -29.96
C GLU A 124 1.72 -12.24 -29.41
N VAL A 125 1.91 -12.28 -28.08
CA VAL A 125 3.07 -12.95 -27.46
C VAL A 125 3.13 -14.42 -27.89
N GLU A 126 2.02 -15.15 -27.75
CA GLU A 126 1.95 -16.57 -28.17
C GLU A 126 2.34 -16.72 -29.64
N LYS A 127 1.72 -15.94 -30.53
CA LYS A 127 1.98 -15.97 -31.97
C LYS A 127 3.44 -15.67 -32.32
N VAL A 128 4.03 -14.63 -31.73
CA VAL A 128 5.43 -14.24 -31.99
C VAL A 128 6.38 -15.33 -31.50
N VAL A 129 6.17 -15.82 -30.27
CA VAL A 129 7.03 -16.82 -29.65
C VAL A 129 6.90 -18.17 -30.34
N VAL A 130 5.67 -18.68 -30.53
CA VAL A 130 5.42 -19.97 -31.20
C VAL A 130 5.91 -19.91 -32.65
N GLY A 131 5.64 -18.82 -33.36
CA GLY A 131 6.18 -18.65 -34.71
C GLY A 131 7.71 -18.72 -34.75
N ALA A 132 8.41 -18.15 -33.77
CA ALA A 132 9.86 -18.26 -33.67
C ALA A 132 10.31 -19.70 -33.35
N LEU A 133 9.63 -20.38 -32.42
CA LEU A 133 9.92 -21.75 -32.02
C LEU A 133 9.67 -22.77 -33.14
N ASP A 134 8.64 -22.57 -33.97
CA ASP A 134 8.34 -23.42 -35.12
C ASP A 134 9.39 -23.30 -36.25
N SER A 135 10.18 -22.22 -36.25
CA SER A 135 11.28 -22.04 -37.21
C SER A 135 12.60 -22.69 -36.76
N LEU A 136 12.64 -23.25 -35.54
CA LEU A 136 13.84 -23.92 -35.03
C LEU A 136 14.02 -25.30 -35.68
N ASP A 137 15.29 -25.63 -35.93
CA ASP A 137 15.71 -26.83 -36.65
C ASP A 137 16.77 -27.63 -35.86
N GLY A 138 17.13 -28.79 -36.42
CA GLY A 138 18.12 -29.70 -35.83
C GLY A 138 17.73 -30.13 -34.41
N ASP A 139 18.67 -30.06 -33.47
CA ASP A 139 18.46 -30.41 -32.06
C ASP A 139 17.41 -29.54 -31.34
N PHE A 140 16.99 -28.43 -31.95
CA PHE A 140 15.96 -27.52 -31.44
C PHE A 140 14.64 -27.64 -32.19
N LYS A 141 14.46 -28.60 -33.09
CA LYS A 141 13.14 -28.90 -33.67
C LYS A 141 12.20 -29.43 -32.58
N GLY A 142 10.95 -28.96 -32.55
CA GLY A 142 10.00 -29.28 -31.47
C GLY A 142 8.53 -29.05 -31.81
N LYS A 143 7.66 -29.19 -30.80
CA LYS A 143 6.20 -29.03 -30.89
C LYS A 143 5.70 -28.12 -29.76
N TYR A 144 4.76 -27.22 -30.09
CA TYR A 144 3.99 -26.42 -29.12
C TYR A 144 2.68 -27.12 -28.74
N TYR A 145 2.34 -27.04 -27.47
CA TYR A 145 1.11 -27.58 -26.87
C TYR A 145 0.38 -26.43 -26.15
N PRO A 146 -0.64 -25.83 -26.80
CA PRO A 146 -1.46 -24.81 -26.17
C PRO A 146 -2.35 -25.44 -25.09
N LEU A 147 -2.39 -24.83 -23.90
CA LEU A 147 -3.16 -25.35 -22.75
C LEU A 147 -4.66 -25.50 -23.07
N GLY A 148 -5.24 -24.51 -23.78
CA GLY A 148 -6.66 -24.53 -24.11
C GLY A 148 -7.10 -25.59 -25.14
N LYS A 149 -6.14 -26.29 -25.77
CA LYS A 149 -6.42 -27.39 -26.73
C LYS A 149 -5.65 -28.67 -26.40
N MET A 150 -5.09 -28.74 -25.20
CA MET A 150 -4.36 -29.91 -24.72
C MET A 150 -5.35 -31.03 -24.43
N THR A 151 -5.04 -32.25 -24.90
CA THR A 151 -5.81 -33.45 -24.53
C THR A 151 -5.45 -33.91 -23.12
N ASP A 152 -6.33 -34.66 -22.46
CA ASP A 152 -6.07 -35.21 -21.12
C ASP A 152 -4.80 -36.09 -21.13
N GLU A 153 -4.59 -36.88 -22.19
CA GLU A 153 -3.39 -37.71 -22.35
C GLU A 153 -2.10 -36.88 -22.52
N GLU A 154 -2.14 -35.80 -23.33
CA GLU A 154 -1.00 -34.88 -23.46
C GLU A 154 -0.70 -34.19 -22.13
N GLN A 155 -1.73 -33.78 -21.39
CA GLN A 155 -1.60 -33.13 -20.10
C GLN A 155 -0.96 -34.08 -19.07
N GLU A 156 -1.48 -35.29 -18.91
CA GLU A 156 -0.94 -36.30 -18.00
C GLU A 156 0.53 -36.63 -18.33
N GLN A 157 0.86 -36.74 -19.61
CA GLN A 157 2.22 -37.01 -20.04
C GLN A 157 3.18 -35.86 -19.69
N LEU A 158 2.77 -34.60 -19.91
CA LEU A 158 3.58 -33.43 -19.57
C LEU A 158 3.73 -33.23 -18.06
N ILE A 159 2.72 -33.60 -17.26
CA ILE A 159 2.83 -33.64 -15.79
C ILE A 159 3.85 -34.70 -15.38
N LYS A 160 3.76 -35.91 -15.94
CA LYS A 160 4.68 -37.03 -15.66
C LYS A 160 6.13 -36.72 -16.04
N ASP A 161 6.33 -35.96 -17.12
CA ASP A 161 7.65 -35.49 -17.55
C ASP A 161 8.19 -34.32 -16.70
N HIS A 162 7.39 -33.79 -15.75
CA HIS A 162 7.67 -32.59 -14.96
C HIS A 162 7.84 -31.32 -15.80
N PHE A 163 7.10 -31.21 -16.91
CA PHE A 163 7.21 -30.13 -17.87
C PHE A 163 6.09 -29.10 -17.75
N LEU A 164 4.88 -29.54 -17.39
CA LEU A 164 3.70 -28.67 -17.32
C LEU A 164 3.75 -27.74 -16.10
N PHE A 165 3.29 -26.50 -16.28
CA PHE A 165 3.06 -25.55 -15.20
C PHE A 165 1.56 -25.46 -14.88
N ASP A 166 1.24 -25.25 -13.61
CA ASP A 166 -0.15 -25.21 -13.14
C ASP A 166 -0.78 -23.81 -13.25
N LYS A 167 -2.12 -23.76 -13.22
CA LYS A 167 -2.84 -22.51 -13.04
C LYS A 167 -2.38 -21.84 -11.73
N PRO A 168 -2.05 -20.53 -11.74
CA PRO A 168 -1.71 -19.85 -10.50
C PRO A 168 -2.88 -19.89 -9.50
N VAL A 169 -2.66 -20.49 -8.34
CA VAL A 169 -3.63 -20.55 -7.22
C VAL A 169 -3.15 -19.80 -5.98
N SER A 170 -1.88 -19.40 -5.94
CA SER A 170 -1.34 -18.71 -4.78
C SER A 170 -1.92 -17.29 -4.68
N PRO A 171 -2.25 -16.81 -3.46
CA PRO A 171 -2.71 -15.43 -3.27
C PRO A 171 -1.76 -14.38 -3.87
N LEU A 172 -0.45 -14.65 -3.84
CA LEU A 172 0.56 -13.78 -4.44
C LEU A 172 0.34 -13.56 -5.95
N LEU A 173 0.17 -14.65 -6.71
CA LEU A 173 0.04 -14.59 -8.17
C LEU A 173 -1.39 -14.15 -8.57
N LEU A 174 -2.41 -14.54 -7.80
CA LEU A 174 -3.78 -14.12 -8.01
C LEU A 174 -3.94 -12.60 -7.82
N SER A 175 -3.40 -12.03 -6.75
CA SER A 175 -3.41 -10.57 -6.51
C SER A 175 -2.54 -9.79 -7.50
N ALA A 176 -1.56 -10.45 -8.13
CA ALA A 176 -0.79 -9.90 -9.26
C ALA A 176 -1.51 -10.04 -10.61
N ARG A 177 -2.75 -10.58 -10.65
CA ARG A 177 -3.58 -10.78 -11.85
C ARG A 177 -3.01 -11.78 -12.88
N MET A 178 -2.11 -12.66 -12.46
CA MET A 178 -1.44 -13.60 -13.37
C MET A 178 -2.35 -14.72 -13.88
N ALA A 179 -3.43 -15.05 -13.17
CA ALA A 179 -4.40 -16.07 -13.58
C ALA A 179 -5.53 -15.56 -14.51
N ARG A 180 -5.50 -14.28 -14.89
CA ARG A 180 -6.57 -13.64 -15.68
C ARG A 180 -6.70 -14.31 -17.06
N ASP A 181 -7.95 -14.55 -17.49
CA ASP A 181 -8.30 -15.18 -18.77
C ASP A 181 -7.69 -16.59 -18.96
N TRP A 182 -7.38 -17.33 -17.90
CA TRP A 182 -6.79 -18.66 -18.02
C TRP A 182 -7.75 -19.66 -18.71
N PRO A 183 -7.32 -20.51 -19.67
CA PRO A 183 -5.93 -20.75 -20.14
C PRO A 183 -5.54 -20.03 -21.45
N ASP A 184 -6.27 -18.98 -21.87
CA ASP A 184 -6.13 -18.32 -23.18
C ASP A 184 -4.68 -17.93 -23.52
N ALA A 185 -4.17 -18.35 -24.69
CA ALA A 185 -2.82 -18.07 -25.19
C ALA A 185 -1.66 -18.48 -24.26
N ARG A 186 -1.83 -19.55 -23.48
CA ARG A 186 -0.77 -20.19 -22.67
C ARG A 186 -0.44 -21.56 -23.23
N GLY A 187 0.81 -21.98 -23.06
CA GLY A 187 1.22 -23.31 -23.48
C GLY A 187 2.69 -23.58 -23.25
N ILE A 188 3.10 -24.77 -23.67
CA ILE A 188 4.46 -25.25 -23.56
C ILE A 188 4.96 -25.73 -24.91
N TRP A 189 6.18 -25.34 -25.27
CA TRP A 189 6.92 -25.92 -26.38
C TRP A 189 8.08 -26.76 -25.83
N HIS A 190 8.39 -27.89 -26.45
CA HIS A 190 9.64 -28.60 -26.19
C HIS A 190 10.22 -29.21 -27.46
N ASN A 191 11.55 -29.37 -27.50
CA ASN A 191 12.24 -30.06 -28.58
C ASN A 191 11.95 -31.58 -28.58
N GLU A 192 12.23 -32.26 -29.69
CA GLU A 192 11.98 -33.71 -29.83
C GLU A 192 12.70 -34.54 -28.75
N ASN A 193 13.91 -34.13 -28.36
CA ASN A 193 14.72 -34.80 -27.34
C ASN A 193 14.26 -34.51 -25.90
N LYS A 194 13.26 -33.64 -25.68
CA LYS A 194 12.75 -33.26 -24.34
C LYS A 194 13.84 -32.69 -23.41
N THR A 195 14.78 -31.93 -23.96
CA THR A 195 15.92 -31.35 -23.23
C THR A 195 16.00 -29.84 -23.29
N PHE A 196 15.21 -29.21 -24.17
CA PHE A 196 15.06 -27.76 -24.30
C PHE A 196 13.58 -27.43 -24.46
N LEU A 197 13.06 -26.52 -23.65
CA LEU A 197 11.63 -26.25 -23.54
C LEU A 197 11.35 -24.78 -23.19
N VAL A 198 10.20 -24.28 -23.64
CA VAL A 198 9.77 -22.89 -23.48
C VAL A 198 8.34 -22.85 -22.99
N TRP A 199 8.11 -22.31 -21.79
CA TRP A 199 6.76 -21.96 -21.35
C TRP A 199 6.38 -20.59 -21.87
N VAL A 200 5.12 -20.42 -22.28
CA VAL A 200 4.60 -19.20 -22.88
C VAL A 200 3.46 -18.63 -22.02
N ASN A 201 3.55 -17.34 -21.69
CA ASN A 201 2.54 -16.55 -20.95
C ASN A 201 2.17 -17.04 -19.53
N GLU A 202 3.15 -17.56 -18.79
CA GLU A 202 3.01 -17.95 -17.37
C GLU A 202 3.23 -16.73 -16.45
N GLU A 203 4.35 -16.63 -15.74
CA GLU A 203 4.73 -15.48 -14.88
C GLU A 203 5.38 -14.34 -15.69
N ASP A 204 5.98 -14.70 -16.83
CA ASP A 204 6.65 -13.85 -17.80
C ASP A 204 6.18 -14.28 -19.21
N HIS A 205 6.51 -13.54 -20.29
CA HIS A 205 6.09 -13.95 -21.64
C HIS A 205 6.69 -15.30 -22.03
N THR A 206 7.95 -15.54 -21.66
CA THR A 206 8.61 -16.82 -21.89
C THR A 206 9.45 -17.26 -20.69
N ARG A 207 9.48 -18.56 -20.44
CA ARG A 207 10.48 -19.23 -19.58
C ARG A 207 11.23 -20.24 -20.44
N VAL A 208 12.46 -19.90 -20.82
CA VAL A 208 13.33 -20.77 -21.63
C VAL A 208 14.15 -21.65 -20.70
N ILE A 209 14.15 -22.97 -20.94
CA ILE A 209 14.68 -23.98 -20.03
C ILE A 209 15.50 -25.01 -20.83
N SER A 210 16.70 -25.32 -20.36
CA SER A 210 17.51 -26.46 -20.79
C SER A 210 17.75 -27.37 -19.60
N MET A 211 17.57 -28.68 -19.76
CA MET A 211 17.78 -29.64 -18.67
C MET A 211 18.12 -31.04 -19.19
N GLN A 212 18.81 -31.80 -18.35
CA GLN A 212 19.04 -33.24 -18.56
C GLN A 212 19.40 -33.93 -17.23
N LYS A 213 19.33 -35.26 -17.22
CA LYS A 213 19.88 -36.09 -16.15
C LYS A 213 21.41 -36.12 -16.19
N GLY A 214 22.05 -36.35 -15.04
CA GLY A 214 23.50 -36.40 -14.87
C GLY A 214 24.13 -35.04 -14.54
N GLY A 215 25.46 -35.04 -14.39
CA GLY A 215 26.27 -33.92 -13.89
C GLY A 215 26.84 -32.98 -14.93
N ASN A 216 26.42 -33.05 -16.20
CA ASN A 216 27.01 -32.25 -17.28
C ASN A 216 26.32 -30.87 -17.45
N MET A 217 26.58 -29.97 -16.49
CA MET A 217 26.11 -28.59 -16.54
C MET A 217 26.63 -27.84 -17.78
N LYS A 218 27.86 -28.16 -18.24
CA LYS A 218 28.45 -27.51 -19.42
C LYS A 218 27.66 -27.77 -20.69
N GLN A 219 27.23 -29.01 -20.92
CA GLN A 219 26.36 -29.36 -22.04
C GLN A 219 24.99 -28.71 -21.92
N VAL A 220 24.38 -28.71 -20.72
CA VAL A 220 23.09 -28.05 -20.48
C VAL A 220 23.17 -26.56 -20.78
N PHE A 221 24.23 -25.89 -20.32
CA PHE A 221 24.44 -24.46 -20.54
C PHE A 221 24.78 -24.14 -22.00
N THR A 222 25.55 -24.99 -22.68
CA THR A 222 25.82 -24.85 -24.13
C THR A 222 24.52 -24.89 -24.92
N ARG A 223 23.70 -25.93 -24.71
CA ARG A 223 22.37 -26.03 -25.35
C ARG A 223 21.46 -24.86 -24.99
N PHE A 224 21.54 -24.36 -23.76
CA PHE A 224 20.78 -23.19 -23.32
C PHE A 224 21.19 -21.92 -24.07
N CYS A 225 22.49 -21.62 -24.17
CA CYS A 225 23.00 -20.46 -24.88
C CYS A 225 22.66 -20.53 -26.38
N ASP A 226 22.92 -21.68 -27.02
CA ASP A 226 22.64 -21.88 -28.45
C ASP A 226 21.14 -21.75 -28.74
N GLY A 227 20.31 -22.41 -27.93
CA GLY A 227 18.86 -22.39 -28.06
C GLY A 227 18.29 -20.99 -27.84
N LEU A 228 18.74 -20.28 -26.80
CA LEU A 228 18.27 -18.94 -26.50
C LEU A 228 18.69 -17.92 -27.59
N ASN A 229 19.93 -18.01 -28.10
CA ASN A 229 20.38 -17.20 -29.23
C ASN A 229 19.57 -17.46 -30.51
N LYS A 230 19.25 -18.73 -30.81
CA LYS A 230 18.37 -19.08 -31.93
C LYS A 230 16.95 -18.53 -31.75
N VAL A 231 16.37 -18.67 -30.56
CA VAL A 231 15.03 -18.12 -30.25
C VAL A 231 15.02 -16.60 -30.41
N GLU A 232 16.02 -15.89 -29.86
CA GLU A 232 16.12 -14.44 -29.98
C GLU A 232 16.29 -13.99 -31.44
N SER A 233 17.15 -14.68 -32.19
CA SER A 233 17.37 -14.39 -33.62
C SER A 233 16.10 -14.61 -34.44
N ALA A 234 15.36 -15.69 -34.16
CA ALA A 234 14.08 -15.98 -34.81
C ALA A 234 13.02 -14.91 -34.49
N ILE A 235 12.92 -14.46 -33.23
CA ILE A 235 12.03 -13.36 -32.83
C ILE A 235 12.42 -12.05 -33.56
N LYS A 236 13.72 -11.70 -33.60
CA LYS A 236 14.24 -10.53 -34.32
C LYS A 236 13.95 -10.57 -35.81
N SER A 237 14.09 -11.74 -36.45
CA SER A 237 13.79 -11.91 -37.88
C SER A 237 12.32 -11.64 -38.23
N LYS A 238 11.42 -11.73 -37.23
CA LYS A 238 9.98 -11.45 -37.36
C LYS A 238 9.59 -10.07 -36.83
N GLY A 239 10.56 -9.19 -36.58
CA GLY A 239 10.33 -7.82 -36.13
C GLY A 239 10.04 -7.66 -34.64
N GLY A 240 10.19 -8.72 -33.83
CA GLY A 240 10.11 -8.65 -32.38
C GLY A 240 11.48 -8.42 -31.72
N GLU A 241 11.49 -8.04 -30.46
CA GLU A 241 12.72 -7.93 -29.66
C GLU A 241 12.42 -8.29 -28.21
N PHE A 242 13.42 -8.74 -27.45
CA PHE A 242 13.28 -8.85 -26.00
C PHE A 242 13.37 -7.48 -25.31
N MET A 243 12.61 -7.30 -24.25
CA MET A 243 12.72 -6.15 -23.36
C MET A 243 14.09 -6.17 -22.67
N TRP A 244 14.86 -5.12 -22.87
CA TRP A 244 16.22 -4.98 -22.35
C TRP A 244 16.53 -3.54 -21.97
N ASN A 245 17.23 -3.39 -20.85
CA ASN A 245 17.67 -2.11 -20.29
C ASN A 245 19.16 -2.21 -19.85
N PRO A 246 20.00 -1.17 -20.09
CA PRO A 246 21.40 -1.20 -19.69
C PRO A 246 21.65 -1.39 -18.19
N HIS A 247 20.81 -0.80 -17.35
CA HIS A 247 20.90 -0.90 -15.89
C HIS A 247 20.26 -2.21 -15.38
N LEU A 248 19.10 -2.60 -15.89
CA LEU A 248 18.31 -3.71 -15.34
C LEU A 248 18.48 -5.04 -16.07
N GLY A 249 19.24 -5.09 -17.17
CA GLY A 249 19.31 -6.26 -18.05
C GLY A 249 17.97 -6.57 -18.72
N TYR A 250 17.65 -7.86 -18.85
CA TYR A 250 16.35 -8.29 -19.36
C TYR A 250 15.23 -7.96 -18.35
N VAL A 251 14.19 -7.29 -18.85
CA VAL A 251 13.07 -6.84 -18.04
C VAL A 251 12.04 -7.96 -17.91
N LEU A 252 11.65 -8.28 -16.68
CA LEU A 252 10.71 -9.34 -16.32
C LEU A 252 9.66 -8.81 -15.34
N THR A 253 8.59 -9.58 -15.13
CA THR A 253 7.46 -9.16 -14.28
C THR A 253 7.87 -8.93 -12.83
N CYS A 254 8.65 -9.84 -12.27
CA CYS A 254 9.07 -9.77 -10.88
C CYS A 254 10.45 -9.13 -10.77
N PRO A 255 10.64 -8.08 -9.94
CA PRO A 255 11.95 -7.45 -9.74
C PRO A 255 13.05 -8.41 -9.30
N SER A 256 12.70 -9.55 -8.68
CA SER A 256 13.68 -10.57 -8.27
C SER A 256 14.31 -11.33 -9.43
N ASN A 257 13.73 -11.27 -10.63
CA ASN A 257 14.22 -11.95 -11.82
C ASN A 257 14.89 -10.99 -12.83
N LEU A 258 15.03 -9.70 -12.53
CA LEU A 258 15.75 -8.76 -13.40
C LEU A 258 17.21 -9.19 -13.62
N GLY A 259 17.84 -8.64 -14.67
CA GLY A 259 19.21 -8.93 -15.07
C GLY A 259 19.23 -10.04 -16.11
N THR A 260 19.90 -11.13 -15.77
CA THR A 260 19.96 -12.32 -16.63
C THR A 260 18.64 -13.08 -16.66
N GLY A 261 17.81 -12.94 -15.62
CA GLY A 261 16.69 -13.83 -15.31
C GLY A 261 17.08 -15.28 -15.01
N LEU A 262 18.39 -15.58 -14.99
CA LEU A 262 18.91 -16.93 -15.07
C LEU A 262 18.90 -17.62 -13.70
N ARG A 263 18.35 -18.83 -13.68
CA ARG A 263 18.55 -19.77 -12.59
C ARG A 263 19.16 -21.05 -13.13
N ALA A 264 20.44 -21.25 -12.85
CA ALA A 264 21.12 -22.52 -12.99
C ALA A 264 21.01 -23.29 -11.68
N GLY A 265 20.52 -24.51 -11.75
CA GLY A 265 20.31 -25.39 -10.61
C GLY A 265 20.79 -26.80 -10.89
N VAL A 266 21.23 -27.48 -9.84
CA VAL A 266 21.52 -28.91 -9.86
C VAL A 266 20.76 -29.61 -8.77
N HIS A 267 20.20 -30.78 -9.07
CA HIS A 267 19.78 -31.70 -8.03
C HIS A 267 21.01 -32.44 -7.54
N VAL A 268 21.38 -32.20 -6.29
CA VAL A 268 22.56 -32.79 -5.65
C VAL A 268 22.19 -33.47 -4.33
N LYS A 269 22.71 -34.67 -4.12
CA LYS A 269 22.53 -35.48 -2.92
C LYS A 269 23.63 -35.19 -1.91
N LEU A 270 23.28 -34.65 -0.75
CA LEU A 270 24.21 -34.20 0.31
C LEU A 270 23.71 -34.60 1.71
N PRO A 271 23.44 -35.89 1.99
CA PRO A 271 22.77 -36.33 3.21
C PRO A 271 23.53 -36.00 4.50
N LEU A 272 24.86 -35.99 4.50
CA LEU A 272 25.65 -35.68 5.70
C LEU A 272 25.85 -34.17 5.85
N LEU A 273 26.17 -33.47 4.76
CA LEU A 273 26.39 -32.03 4.79
C LEU A 273 25.09 -31.30 5.11
N SER A 274 23.93 -31.78 4.68
CA SER A 274 22.64 -31.12 4.98
C SER A 274 22.28 -31.11 6.46
N GLU A 275 22.73 -32.11 7.21
CA GLU A 275 22.58 -32.22 8.67
C GLU A 275 23.65 -31.39 9.44
N ASN A 276 24.67 -30.90 8.74
CA ASN A 276 25.74 -30.11 9.35
C ASN A 276 25.31 -28.66 9.62
N THR A 277 25.61 -28.16 10.82
CA THR A 277 25.26 -26.79 11.25
C THR A 277 25.87 -25.69 10.38
N ASN A 278 26.96 -25.97 9.66
CA ASN A 278 27.61 -25.03 8.75
C ASN A 278 27.04 -25.01 7.33
N PHE A 279 26.06 -25.85 6.97
CA PHE A 279 25.56 -25.92 5.59
C PHE A 279 24.97 -24.59 5.11
N GLU A 280 24.06 -24.01 5.88
CA GLU A 280 23.44 -22.70 5.57
C GLU A 280 24.46 -21.57 5.51
N ARG A 281 25.48 -21.63 6.38
CA ARG A 281 26.57 -20.66 6.38
C ARG A 281 27.39 -20.79 5.09
N THR A 282 27.70 -22.01 4.67
CA THR A 282 28.47 -22.30 3.46
C THR A 282 27.72 -21.83 2.21
N LEU A 283 26.41 -22.13 2.10
CA LEU A 283 25.58 -21.66 0.99
C LEU A 283 25.53 -20.13 0.91
N ARG A 284 25.37 -19.43 2.05
CA ARG A 284 25.42 -17.96 2.09
C ARG A 284 26.75 -17.39 1.60
N LEU A 285 27.86 -17.98 2.02
CA LEU A 285 29.21 -17.54 1.60
C LEU A 285 29.46 -17.77 0.11
N LEU A 286 28.88 -18.83 -0.45
CA LEU A 286 28.94 -19.16 -1.88
C LEU A 286 27.91 -18.39 -2.72
N ARG A 287 26.99 -17.63 -2.09
CA ARG A 287 25.80 -17.04 -2.73
C ARG A 287 24.93 -18.07 -3.47
N LEU A 288 24.77 -19.23 -2.89
CA LEU A 288 23.87 -20.28 -3.38
C LEU A 288 22.62 -20.37 -2.50
N GLN A 289 21.53 -20.87 -3.08
CA GLN A 289 20.29 -21.16 -2.37
C GLN A 289 19.92 -22.63 -2.57
N LYS A 290 19.25 -23.22 -1.56
CA LYS A 290 18.70 -24.58 -1.63
C LYS A 290 17.18 -24.57 -1.68
N ARG A 291 16.59 -25.57 -2.34
CA ARG A 291 15.16 -25.90 -2.31
C ARG A 291 14.97 -27.42 -2.31
N GLY A 292 13.79 -27.89 -1.89
CA GLY A 292 13.42 -29.28 -2.19
C GLY A 292 13.19 -29.50 -3.68
N THR A 293 13.04 -30.75 -4.08
CA THR A 293 13.04 -31.19 -5.48
C THR A 293 11.79 -30.79 -6.28
N GLY A 294 10.72 -30.32 -5.63
CA GLY A 294 9.48 -29.90 -6.28
C GLY A 294 9.15 -28.39 -6.22
N GLY A 295 9.99 -27.54 -5.61
CA GLY A 295 9.74 -26.10 -5.57
C GLY A 295 10.14 -25.37 -4.27
N VAL A 296 9.58 -24.17 -4.07
CA VAL A 296 9.90 -23.29 -2.92
C VAL A 296 9.51 -23.91 -1.58
N ASP A 297 8.46 -24.73 -1.56
CA ASP A 297 7.82 -25.23 -0.33
C ASP A 297 7.85 -26.76 -0.20
N THR A 298 8.52 -27.47 -1.11
CA THR A 298 8.64 -28.93 -1.03
C THR A 298 9.79 -29.32 -0.10
N ALA A 299 9.56 -30.27 0.80
CA ALA A 299 10.61 -30.85 1.62
C ALA A 299 11.65 -31.58 0.76
N SER A 300 12.91 -31.62 1.20
CA SER A 300 13.90 -32.50 0.61
C SER A 300 13.55 -33.95 0.93
N THR A 301 13.52 -34.80 -0.09
CA THR A 301 13.61 -36.25 0.11
C THR A 301 15.10 -36.60 0.29
N ASP A 302 15.42 -37.54 1.19
CA ASP A 302 16.70 -38.28 1.24
C ASP A 302 18.03 -37.49 1.18
N GLY A 303 18.04 -36.22 1.60
CA GLY A 303 19.21 -35.35 1.53
C GLY A 303 19.47 -34.74 0.14
N THR A 304 18.51 -34.83 -0.79
CA THR A 304 18.59 -34.27 -2.13
C THR A 304 18.03 -32.85 -2.17
N PHE A 305 18.80 -31.91 -2.73
CA PHE A 305 18.42 -30.50 -2.84
C PHE A 305 18.62 -29.96 -4.26
N ASP A 306 17.75 -29.04 -4.70
CA ASP A 306 18.03 -28.13 -5.81
C ASP A 306 18.92 -26.98 -5.32
N ILE A 307 20.21 -27.04 -5.66
CA ILE A 307 21.19 -26.00 -5.37
C ILE A 307 21.33 -25.10 -6.59
N SER A 308 21.05 -23.80 -6.42
CA SER A 308 21.08 -22.83 -7.51
C SER A 308 21.71 -21.50 -7.13
N ASN A 309 22.10 -20.71 -8.12
CA ASN A 309 22.59 -19.35 -7.92
C ASN A 309 21.53 -18.49 -7.19
N LEU A 310 21.97 -17.62 -6.28
CA LEU A 310 21.11 -16.62 -5.62
C LEU A 310 21.04 -15.32 -6.44
N ASP A 311 22.14 -14.95 -7.10
CA ASP A 311 22.30 -13.73 -7.89
C ASP A 311 21.59 -13.83 -9.26
N ARG A 312 21.00 -12.71 -9.71
CA ARG A 312 20.33 -12.60 -11.03
C ARG A 312 20.78 -11.36 -11.80
N LEU A 313 21.06 -10.30 -11.05
CA LEU A 313 21.39 -8.96 -11.50
C LEU A 313 22.82 -8.59 -11.09
N GLY A 314 23.50 -7.78 -11.90
CA GLY A 314 24.89 -7.35 -11.71
C GLY A 314 26.00 -8.33 -12.11
N SER A 315 25.68 -9.59 -12.42
CA SER A 315 26.61 -10.58 -12.99
C SER A 315 26.04 -11.20 -14.25
N SER A 316 26.93 -11.61 -15.16
CA SER A 316 26.61 -12.26 -16.43
C SER A 316 26.11 -13.70 -16.25
N GLU A 317 25.50 -14.25 -17.30
CA GLU A 317 25.02 -15.63 -17.34
C GLU A 317 26.15 -16.63 -17.04
N VAL A 318 27.31 -16.49 -17.69
CA VAL A 318 28.49 -17.34 -17.43
C VAL A 318 28.95 -17.24 -15.97
N GLU A 319 29.09 -16.05 -15.40
CA GLU A 319 29.52 -15.88 -14.01
C GLU A 319 28.56 -16.59 -13.03
N GLN A 320 27.25 -16.50 -13.28
CA GLN A 320 26.23 -17.15 -12.44
C GLN A 320 26.25 -18.67 -12.55
N VAL A 321 26.45 -19.23 -13.74
CA VAL A 321 26.58 -20.69 -13.92
C VAL A 321 27.91 -21.20 -13.36
N GLN A 322 29.01 -20.47 -13.56
CA GLN A 322 30.32 -20.82 -13.01
C GLN A 322 30.27 -20.93 -11.49
N GLN A 323 29.60 -19.98 -10.82
CA GLN A 323 29.40 -19.99 -9.38
C GLN A 323 28.67 -21.24 -8.88
N VAL A 324 27.67 -21.73 -9.63
CA VAL A 324 26.97 -22.98 -9.31
C VAL A 324 27.90 -24.17 -9.49
N VAL A 325 28.63 -24.24 -10.61
CA VAL A 325 29.58 -25.33 -10.89
C VAL A 325 30.64 -25.43 -9.78
N ASP A 326 31.29 -24.31 -9.44
CA ASP A 326 32.35 -24.28 -8.43
C ASP A 326 31.82 -24.58 -7.03
N GLY A 327 30.68 -23.98 -6.67
CA GLY A 327 30.06 -24.21 -5.37
C GLY A 327 29.60 -25.65 -5.20
N VAL A 328 29.00 -26.27 -6.22
CA VAL A 328 28.58 -27.69 -6.18
C VAL A 328 29.79 -28.61 -6.06
N LYS A 329 30.88 -28.35 -6.78
CA LYS A 329 32.13 -29.11 -6.61
C LYS A 329 32.63 -29.06 -5.17
N LEU A 330 32.57 -27.88 -4.53
CA LEU A 330 32.95 -27.73 -3.13
C LEU A 330 32.01 -28.48 -2.19
N LEU A 331 30.68 -28.37 -2.38
CA LEU A 331 29.70 -29.07 -1.55
C LEU A 331 29.87 -30.60 -1.65
N VAL A 332 30.07 -31.14 -2.85
CA VAL A 332 30.35 -32.58 -3.05
C VAL A 332 31.69 -32.98 -2.40
N LYS A 333 32.72 -32.12 -2.46
CA LYS A 333 33.99 -32.37 -1.76
C LYS A 333 33.80 -32.40 -0.24
N MET A 334 32.96 -31.53 0.32
CA MET A 334 32.63 -31.51 1.75
C MET A 334 31.82 -32.76 2.14
N GLU A 335 30.85 -33.17 1.32
CA GLU A 335 30.10 -34.42 1.53
C GLU A 335 31.03 -35.64 1.58
N LYS A 336 31.94 -35.77 0.61
CA LYS A 336 32.94 -36.85 0.57
C LYS A 336 33.86 -36.84 1.80
N ALA A 337 34.23 -35.66 2.30
CA ALA A 337 35.03 -35.54 3.51
C ALA A 337 34.24 -36.02 4.75
N LEU A 338 32.95 -35.67 4.85
CA LEU A 338 32.08 -36.16 5.93
C LEU A 338 31.85 -37.67 5.84
N GLU A 339 31.67 -38.24 4.64
CA GLU A 339 31.58 -39.69 4.43
C GLU A 339 32.86 -40.41 4.92
N ALA A 340 34.03 -39.76 4.76
CA ALA A 340 35.32 -40.26 5.24
C ALA A 340 35.60 -39.94 6.72
N GLY A 341 34.64 -39.37 7.47
CA GLY A 341 34.80 -39.00 8.89
C GLY A 341 35.74 -37.81 9.13
N GLN A 342 36.01 -36.99 8.11
CA GLN A 342 36.94 -35.85 8.19
C GLN A 342 36.21 -34.54 8.48
N SER A 343 36.92 -33.59 9.11
CA SER A 343 36.40 -32.25 9.37
C SER A 343 36.35 -31.40 8.09
N ILE A 344 35.24 -30.67 7.91
CA ILE A 344 35.02 -29.75 6.78
C ILE A 344 35.42 -28.30 7.09
N GLU A 345 35.87 -27.98 8.31
CA GLU A 345 36.09 -26.58 8.74
C GLU A 345 37.10 -25.82 7.87
N ARG A 346 38.11 -26.52 7.35
CA ARG A 346 39.10 -25.93 6.43
C ARG A 346 38.58 -25.74 5.00
N LEU A 347 37.46 -26.37 4.65
CA LEU A 347 36.82 -26.28 3.33
C LEU A 347 35.78 -25.17 3.27
N ILE A 348 35.31 -24.66 4.40
CA ILE A 348 34.34 -23.56 4.45
C ILE A 348 35.01 -22.30 3.88
N PRO A 349 34.45 -21.65 2.84
CA PRO A 349 35.01 -20.42 2.29
C PRO A 349 35.16 -19.34 3.36
N LYS A 350 36.26 -18.60 3.34
CA LYS A 350 36.41 -17.41 4.19
C LYS A 350 35.64 -16.26 3.54
N PRO A 351 34.96 -15.39 4.30
CA PRO A 351 34.26 -14.26 3.71
C PRO A 351 35.25 -13.37 2.95
N ASN A 352 34.93 -13.06 1.68
CA ASN A 352 35.63 -12.03 0.93
C ASN A 352 35.41 -10.69 1.63
N ALA A 353 36.44 -10.19 2.32
CA ALA A 353 36.46 -8.83 2.84
C ALA A 353 36.97 -7.87 1.76
N PRO A 354 36.34 -6.69 1.55
CA PRO A 354 37.04 -5.57 0.92
C PRO A 354 38.23 -5.18 1.82
N PRO A 355 39.31 -4.60 1.27
CA PRO A 355 40.54 -4.44 2.00
C PRO A 355 40.35 -3.44 3.13
N LYS A 356 40.83 -3.78 4.33
CA LYS A 356 41.33 -2.75 5.24
C LYS A 356 42.49 -3.23 6.08
N ILE A 357 43.59 -2.54 5.81
CA ILE A 357 44.81 -2.42 6.57
C ILE A 357 44.45 -2.03 8.01
N ILE A 358 45.09 -2.66 8.99
CA ILE A 358 45.15 -2.15 10.36
C ILE A 358 46.14 -0.98 10.34
N GLU A 359 45.66 0.22 10.02
CA GLU A 359 46.39 1.46 10.22
C GLU A 359 45.45 2.49 10.86
N SER A 360 45.70 2.78 12.15
CA SER A 360 45.04 3.81 12.96
C SER A 360 43.53 3.59 13.27
N ASN A 361 43.11 3.93 14.49
CA ASN A 361 41.70 3.93 14.92
C ASN A 361 40.87 5.07 14.27
N PHE A 362 41.42 5.77 13.27
CA PHE A 362 40.75 6.85 12.56
C PHE A 362 39.67 6.27 11.64
N PRO A 363 38.40 6.70 11.76
CA PRO A 363 37.35 6.16 10.92
C PRO A 363 37.54 6.53 9.44
N ASP A 364 37.15 5.62 8.54
CA ASP A 364 37.16 5.88 7.11
C ASP A 364 35.86 6.56 6.68
N PHE A 365 36.01 7.78 6.16
CA PHE A 365 34.92 8.62 5.72
C PHE A 365 34.69 8.63 4.20
N SER A 366 35.33 7.73 3.45
CA SER A 366 35.24 7.68 1.98
C SER A 366 33.80 7.58 1.43
N ASN A 367 32.85 7.06 2.23
CA ASN A 367 31.44 6.93 1.87
C ASN A 367 30.51 7.84 2.68
N HIS A 368 31.04 8.83 3.40
CA HIS A 368 30.27 9.64 4.35
C HIS A 368 29.91 11.02 3.79
N ASN A 369 28.64 11.41 3.92
CA ASN A 369 28.09 12.71 3.54
C ASN A 369 27.46 13.42 4.76
N ASN A 370 28.32 13.83 5.71
CA ASN A 370 27.93 14.61 6.87
C ASN A 370 29.03 15.62 7.26
N TRP A 371 28.68 16.68 8.00
CA TRP A 371 29.61 17.75 8.34
C TRP A 371 30.77 17.27 9.23
N MET A 372 30.52 16.38 10.19
CA MET A 372 31.56 15.77 11.03
C MET A 372 32.63 15.10 10.18
N ALA A 373 32.24 14.23 9.23
CA ALA A 373 33.15 13.53 8.34
C ALA A 373 33.96 14.49 7.43
N LYS A 374 33.36 15.62 7.03
CA LYS A 374 34.05 16.66 6.24
C LYS A 374 35.03 17.50 7.05
N CYS A 375 34.80 17.62 8.36
CA CYS A 375 35.57 18.50 9.25
C CYS A 375 36.62 17.75 10.07
N LEU A 376 36.39 16.47 10.41
CA LEU A 376 37.30 15.69 11.25
C LEU A 376 38.50 15.20 10.45
N THR A 377 39.65 15.85 10.65
CA THR A 377 40.92 15.40 10.07
C THR A 377 41.59 14.36 10.96
N LYS A 378 42.50 13.57 10.38
CA LYS A 378 43.31 12.59 11.14
C LYS A 378 44.13 13.24 12.24
N GLU A 379 44.74 14.39 11.96
CA GLU A 379 45.50 15.18 12.95
C GLU A 379 44.61 15.66 14.10
N ALA A 380 43.42 16.18 13.81
CA ALA A 380 42.46 16.61 14.82
C ALA A 380 41.98 15.42 15.68
N TYR A 381 41.72 14.27 15.04
CA TYR A 381 41.35 13.04 15.75
C TYR A 381 42.47 12.53 16.66
N GLU A 382 43.72 12.48 16.19
CA GLU A 382 44.86 12.03 16.99
C GLU A 382 45.06 12.95 18.21
N LYS A 383 44.92 14.27 18.02
CA LYS A 383 44.99 15.26 19.11
C LYS A 383 43.89 15.09 20.16
N MET A 384 42.68 14.75 19.74
CA MET A 384 41.49 14.74 20.60
C MET A 384 41.04 13.35 21.10
N SER A 385 41.51 12.25 20.48
CA SER A 385 41.03 10.88 20.76
C SER A 385 41.30 10.42 22.20
N ALA A 386 42.38 10.94 22.83
CA ALA A 386 42.69 10.71 24.23
C ALA A 386 41.94 11.63 25.21
N LEU A 387 41.34 12.72 24.72
CA LEU A 387 40.65 13.70 25.58
C LEU A 387 39.31 13.15 26.06
N ARG A 388 38.94 13.56 27.27
CA ARG A 388 37.62 13.32 27.86
C ARG A 388 37.13 14.63 28.45
N THR A 389 35.83 14.86 28.38
CA THR A 389 35.20 15.97 29.10
C THR A 389 35.26 15.71 30.61
N PRO A 390 34.99 16.71 31.48
CA PRO A 390 34.97 16.49 32.94
C PRO A 390 34.00 15.38 33.39
N SER A 391 32.91 15.16 32.65
CA SER A 391 31.96 14.05 32.91
C SER A 391 32.42 12.70 32.37
N GLY A 392 33.54 12.65 31.63
CA GLY A 392 34.10 11.44 31.03
C GLY A 392 33.66 11.14 29.58
N PHE A 393 32.90 12.04 28.93
CA PHE A 393 32.48 11.86 27.53
C PHE A 393 33.68 11.92 26.58
N SER A 394 33.75 11.03 25.59
CA SER A 394 34.88 10.92 24.66
C SER A 394 34.57 11.41 23.25
N LEU A 395 35.62 11.69 22.46
CA LEU A 395 35.49 12.03 21.05
C LEU A 395 34.78 10.92 20.25
N ASP A 396 35.16 9.66 20.46
CA ASP A 396 34.54 8.52 19.76
C ASP A 396 33.03 8.45 20.03
N GLN A 397 32.60 8.72 21.27
CA GLN A 397 31.19 8.78 21.62
C GLN A 397 30.49 9.97 20.95
N ALA A 398 31.17 11.11 20.80
CA ALA A 398 30.63 12.29 20.13
C ALA A 398 30.39 12.05 18.63
N ILE A 399 31.25 11.25 17.97
CA ILE A 399 31.20 11.02 16.51
C ILE A 399 30.50 9.71 16.10
N GLN A 400 30.22 8.81 17.05
CA GLN A 400 29.69 7.47 16.77
C GLN A 400 28.46 7.51 15.86
N THR A 401 27.55 8.45 16.07
CA THR A 401 26.36 8.60 15.23
C THR A 401 26.70 8.87 13.76
N GLY A 402 27.69 9.71 13.46
CA GLY A 402 28.12 9.96 12.08
C GLY A 402 29.05 8.89 11.53
N VAL A 403 29.77 8.14 12.37
CA VAL A 403 30.59 7.00 11.93
C VAL A 403 29.70 5.84 11.48
N ASP A 404 28.72 5.46 12.30
CA ASP A 404 27.78 4.37 12.01
C ASP A 404 26.83 4.70 10.88
N ASN A 405 26.49 5.99 10.73
CA ASN A 405 25.54 6.46 9.75
C ASN A 405 26.24 7.37 8.74
N PRO A 406 26.63 6.83 7.56
CA PRO A 406 27.41 7.57 6.58
C PRO A 406 26.73 8.88 6.12
N GLY A 407 25.41 9.01 6.29
CA GLY A 407 24.66 10.19 5.90
C GLY A 407 23.93 9.98 4.59
N HIS A 408 22.98 10.86 4.30
CA HIS A 408 22.13 10.75 3.13
C HIS A 408 22.78 11.48 1.94
N PRO A 409 22.82 10.93 0.72
CA PRO A 409 23.53 11.53 -0.41
C PRO A 409 23.05 12.94 -0.79
N PHE A 410 21.80 13.29 -0.47
CA PHE A 410 21.19 14.58 -0.81
C PHE A 410 21.04 15.53 0.39
N ILE A 411 21.31 15.08 1.63
CA ILE A 411 21.12 15.88 2.84
C ILE A 411 22.41 15.87 3.65
N MET A 412 22.99 17.04 3.86
CA MET A 412 24.19 17.20 4.68
C MET A 412 23.82 17.18 6.17
N THR A 413 23.88 16.00 6.79
CA THR A 413 23.63 15.84 8.23
C THR A 413 24.83 16.32 9.06
N VAL A 414 24.66 16.48 10.38
CA VAL A 414 25.74 16.96 11.26
C VAL A 414 26.77 15.88 11.54
N GLY A 415 26.35 14.68 11.97
CA GLY A 415 27.24 13.53 12.20
C GLY A 415 27.95 13.51 13.56
N CYS A 416 27.72 14.46 14.45
CA CYS A 416 28.22 14.44 15.83
C CYS A 416 27.20 15.01 16.82
N VAL A 417 27.34 14.64 18.10
CA VAL A 417 26.52 15.09 19.23
C VAL A 417 27.38 15.44 20.44
N ALA A 418 26.91 16.37 21.28
CA ALA A 418 27.52 16.71 22.56
C ALA A 418 26.96 15.84 23.69
N GLY A 419 27.83 15.37 24.60
CA GLY A 419 27.44 14.61 25.79
C GLY A 419 27.22 15.49 27.02
N ASP A 420 27.81 16.67 27.02
CA ASP A 420 27.72 17.68 28.09
C ASP A 420 28.05 19.08 27.51
N GLU A 421 27.98 20.12 28.35
CA GLU A 421 28.23 21.50 27.93
C GLU A 421 29.69 21.70 27.48
N GLU A 422 30.63 21.05 28.16
CA GLU A 422 32.07 21.12 27.90
C GLU A 422 32.50 20.39 26.63
N SER A 423 31.66 19.51 26.06
CA SER A 423 31.94 18.85 24.77
C SER A 423 32.29 19.86 23.66
N TYR A 424 31.64 21.01 23.64
CA TYR A 424 31.87 22.06 22.65
C TYR A 424 33.22 22.79 22.81
N SER A 425 33.83 22.77 24.01
CA SER A 425 35.15 23.37 24.24
C SER A 425 36.28 22.33 24.22
N VAL A 426 36.05 21.14 24.78
CA VAL A 426 37.03 20.04 24.84
C VAL A 426 37.30 19.46 23.45
N PHE A 427 36.28 19.36 22.61
CA PHE A 427 36.39 18.88 21.22
C PHE A 427 36.23 20.01 20.20
N ALA A 428 36.65 21.23 20.54
CA ALA A 428 36.47 22.43 19.71
C ALA A 428 37.08 22.29 18.31
N ASP A 429 38.21 21.58 18.16
CA ASP A 429 38.85 21.36 16.84
C ASP A 429 37.96 20.53 15.88
N LEU A 430 36.91 19.88 16.38
CA LEU A 430 35.84 19.28 15.57
C LEU A 430 34.58 20.17 15.55
N PHE A 431 34.08 20.58 16.71
CA PHE A 431 32.79 21.27 16.78
C PHE A 431 32.81 22.66 16.14
N ASP A 432 33.88 23.45 16.27
CA ASP A 432 33.96 24.79 15.67
C ASP A 432 33.85 24.72 14.13
N PRO A 433 34.64 23.89 13.41
CA PRO A 433 34.47 23.73 11.96
C PRO A 433 33.08 23.22 11.56
N VAL A 434 32.51 22.26 12.30
CA VAL A 434 31.16 21.75 12.03
C VAL A 434 30.11 22.84 12.19
N ILE A 435 30.21 23.65 13.25
CA ILE A 435 29.31 24.78 13.53
C ILE A 435 29.44 25.84 12.44
N GLU A 436 30.67 26.19 12.04
CA GLU A 436 30.91 27.18 11.00
C GLU A 436 30.28 26.75 9.67
N MET A 437 30.49 25.50 9.24
CA MET A 437 29.93 24.97 8.00
C MET A 437 28.41 24.82 8.04
N ARG A 438 27.87 24.34 9.17
CA ARG A 438 26.43 24.12 9.34
C ARG A 438 25.65 25.43 9.50
N HIS A 439 26.24 26.46 10.10
CA HIS A 439 25.57 27.74 10.38
C HIS A 439 26.11 28.89 9.52
N ASN A 440 26.36 28.60 8.24
CA ASN A 440 26.64 29.60 7.20
C ASN A 440 27.81 30.56 7.53
N GLY A 441 28.94 30.00 7.96
CA GLY A 441 30.15 30.77 8.27
C GLY A 441 30.15 31.39 9.68
N TYR A 442 29.38 30.85 10.63
CA TYR A 442 29.36 31.33 12.01
C TYR A 442 30.70 31.06 12.71
N LYS A 443 31.60 32.03 12.65
CA LYS A 443 32.98 31.91 13.16
C LYS A 443 33.00 31.77 14.68
N LYS A 444 34.01 31.07 15.21
CA LYS A 444 34.27 30.92 16.65
C LYS A 444 34.34 32.24 17.48
N SER A 445 34.59 33.37 16.82
CA SER A 445 34.63 34.70 17.45
C SER A 445 33.27 35.44 17.41
N ALA A 446 32.29 34.91 16.69
CA ALA A 446 30.96 35.50 16.58
C ALA A 446 30.20 35.42 17.91
N LYS A 447 29.19 36.28 18.08
CA LYS A 447 28.36 36.31 19.29
C LYS A 447 26.91 36.18 18.89
N HIS A 448 26.19 35.32 19.60
CA HIS A 448 24.79 35.04 19.28
C HIS A 448 23.91 36.17 19.81
N LYS A 449 22.79 36.42 19.13
CA LYS A 449 21.77 37.40 19.50
C LYS A 449 20.55 36.66 20.02
N THR A 450 19.96 37.15 21.10
CA THR A 450 18.71 36.62 21.66
C THR A 450 17.71 37.75 21.78
N ASP A 451 16.48 37.53 21.35
CA ASP A 451 15.36 38.47 21.47
C ASP A 451 14.05 37.68 21.52
N LEU A 452 13.55 37.45 22.73
CA LEU A 452 12.28 36.76 22.99
C LEU A 452 11.12 37.75 23.22
N ASN A 453 11.20 38.99 22.73
CA ASN A 453 10.12 39.96 22.86
C ASN A 453 9.14 39.87 21.66
N PRO A 454 7.92 39.31 21.83
CA PRO A 454 6.98 39.16 20.71
C PRO A 454 6.45 40.50 20.17
N HIS A 455 6.59 41.61 20.90
CA HIS A 455 6.20 42.94 20.41
C HIS A 455 7.08 43.45 19.28
N ASN A 456 8.30 42.92 19.14
CA ASN A 456 9.20 43.26 18.05
C ASN A 456 8.81 42.57 16.72
N LEU A 457 7.87 41.61 16.74
CA LEU A 457 7.36 40.94 15.55
C LEU A 457 6.31 41.80 14.82
N VAL A 458 6.54 42.08 13.53
CA VAL A 458 5.67 42.89 12.68
C VAL A 458 4.86 42.00 11.73
N GLY A 459 3.52 42.09 11.80
CA GLY A 459 2.58 41.25 11.06
C GLY A 459 2.44 39.83 11.63
N GLY A 460 1.93 38.89 10.83
CA GLY A 460 1.82 37.48 11.21
C GLY A 460 0.55 37.15 11.97
N ASN A 461 -0.37 38.12 12.11
CA ASN A 461 -1.74 37.96 12.60
C ASN A 461 -2.76 37.96 11.45
N ASP A 462 -2.27 37.90 10.21
CA ASP A 462 -2.99 38.18 8.97
C ASP A 462 -2.50 37.29 7.81
N LEU A 463 -1.94 36.10 8.11
CA LEU A 463 -1.63 35.13 7.05
C LEU A 463 -2.94 34.50 6.56
N ASP A 464 -3.03 34.26 5.26
CA ASP A 464 -4.24 33.76 4.62
C ASP A 464 -4.55 32.31 5.03
N ASP A 465 -5.70 32.08 5.67
CA ASP A 465 -6.12 30.79 6.20
C ASP A 465 -6.48 29.76 5.10
N ASP A 466 -6.76 30.21 3.87
CA ASP A 466 -6.97 29.29 2.74
C ASP A 466 -5.67 28.57 2.34
N TYR A 467 -4.52 29.19 2.66
CA TYR A 467 -3.19 28.68 2.37
C TYR A 467 -2.46 28.21 3.64
N VAL A 468 -2.66 28.86 4.81
CA VAL A 468 -1.98 28.51 6.07
C VAL A 468 -2.89 27.70 6.99
N LEU A 469 -2.61 26.39 7.10
CA LEU A 469 -3.43 25.46 7.87
C LEU A 469 -3.18 25.53 9.38
N SER A 470 -1.93 25.79 9.78
CA SER A 470 -1.53 25.89 11.18
C SER A 470 -0.19 26.58 11.35
N CYS A 471 0.00 27.23 12.50
CA CYS A 471 1.24 27.86 12.93
C CYS A 471 1.85 27.10 14.11
N ARG A 472 3.18 26.94 14.13
CA ARG A 472 3.90 26.25 15.21
C ARG A 472 5.29 26.84 15.45
N VAL A 473 5.61 27.04 16.72
CA VAL A 473 6.95 27.46 17.18
C VAL A 473 7.45 26.49 18.25
N ARG A 474 8.69 26.02 18.11
CA ARG A 474 9.33 25.16 19.13
C ARG A 474 10.78 25.53 19.40
N THR A 475 11.28 25.25 20.60
CA THR A 475 12.70 25.33 20.92
C THR A 475 13.16 24.22 21.87
N GLY A 476 14.46 23.91 21.85
CA GLY A 476 15.10 23.04 22.84
C GLY A 476 15.74 23.85 23.98
N ARG A 477 15.78 23.32 25.20
CA ARG A 477 16.58 23.84 26.32
C ARG A 477 17.18 22.71 27.15
N SER A 478 18.42 22.90 27.60
CA SER A 478 19.16 21.96 28.46
C SER A 478 19.52 22.59 29.79
N ILE A 479 19.46 21.81 30.88
CA ILE A 479 19.69 22.27 32.27
C ILE A 479 21.19 22.23 32.56
N ARG A 480 21.77 23.36 32.99
CA ARG A 480 23.19 23.47 33.34
C ARG A 480 23.55 22.55 34.50
N GLY A 481 24.73 21.93 34.40
CA GLY A 481 25.29 21.05 35.42
C GLY A 481 24.83 19.60 35.35
N LEU A 482 24.00 19.24 34.36
CA LEU A 482 23.59 17.86 34.07
C LEU A 482 24.05 17.48 32.67
N CYS A 483 24.54 16.25 32.48
CA CYS A 483 24.94 15.77 31.17
C CYS A 483 23.75 15.74 30.19
N LEU A 484 24.02 15.94 28.89
CA LEU A 484 23.03 15.87 27.81
C LEU A 484 22.59 14.42 27.55
N PRO A 485 21.44 14.18 26.86
CA PRO A 485 20.86 12.85 26.66
C PRO A 485 21.80 11.73 26.14
N PRO A 486 22.80 11.99 25.27
CA PRO A 486 23.77 10.97 24.84
C PRO A 486 24.57 10.37 26.00
N TRP A 487 24.84 11.16 27.05
CA TRP A 487 25.77 10.79 28.11
C TRP A 487 25.18 10.74 29.52
N CYS A 488 24.04 11.38 29.76
CA CYS A 488 23.41 11.39 31.08
C CYS A 488 23.21 10.00 31.69
N SER A 489 23.41 9.93 33.00
CA SER A 489 23.05 8.77 33.80
C SER A 489 21.53 8.70 34.01
N ARG A 490 21.04 7.52 34.44
CA ARG A 490 19.63 7.36 34.84
C ARG A 490 19.23 8.34 35.94
N ALA A 491 20.13 8.62 36.89
CA ALA A 491 19.88 9.55 37.98
C ALA A 491 19.75 10.99 37.46
N GLU A 492 20.72 11.47 36.67
CA GLU A 492 20.65 12.81 36.06
C GLU A 492 19.41 12.98 35.19
N ARG A 493 19.03 11.94 34.43
CA ARG A 493 17.82 11.99 33.60
C ARG A 493 16.54 12.15 34.44
N ARG A 494 16.43 11.42 35.55
CA ARG A 494 15.34 11.56 36.52
C ARG A 494 15.38 12.92 37.21
N ASP A 495 16.57 13.47 37.45
CA ASP A 495 16.72 14.83 37.99
C ASP A 495 16.22 15.88 36.99
N VAL A 496 16.50 15.73 35.69
CA VAL A 496 15.90 16.58 34.65
C VAL A 496 14.38 16.49 34.68
N GLU A 497 13.80 15.29 34.67
CA GLU A 497 12.35 15.09 34.74
C GLU A 497 11.77 15.79 35.96
N LYS A 498 12.37 15.58 37.13
CA LYS A 498 11.94 16.18 38.40
C LYS A 498 12.04 17.70 38.39
N ILE A 499 13.13 18.28 37.88
CA ILE A 499 13.31 19.74 37.80
C ILE A 499 12.23 20.35 36.92
N VAL A 500 12.03 19.78 35.73
CA VAL A 500 11.11 20.31 34.73
C VAL A 500 9.66 20.13 35.17
N THR A 501 9.25 18.95 35.62
CA THR A 501 7.88 18.70 36.10
C THR A 501 7.52 19.55 37.32
N ASN A 502 8.45 19.77 38.25
CA ASN A 502 8.24 20.67 39.38
C ASN A 502 8.05 22.13 38.94
N ALA A 503 8.77 22.58 37.91
CA ALA A 503 8.58 23.90 37.33
C ALA A 503 7.22 24.02 36.64
N LEU A 504 6.84 23.02 35.83
CA LEU A 504 5.56 22.98 35.11
C LEU A 504 4.34 22.91 36.03
N ALA A 505 4.45 22.20 37.16
CA ALA A 505 3.40 22.13 38.18
C ALA A 505 3.12 23.49 38.87
N LYS A 506 4.01 24.48 38.71
CA LYS A 506 3.83 25.85 39.21
C LYS A 506 3.28 26.81 38.17
N LEU A 507 2.95 26.35 36.97
CA LEU A 507 2.27 27.18 35.98
C LEU A 507 0.78 27.31 36.33
N HIS A 508 0.21 28.48 36.07
CA HIS A 508 -1.17 28.84 36.40
C HIS A 508 -1.89 29.48 35.20
N GLY A 509 -3.19 29.71 35.32
CA GLY A 509 -3.99 30.35 34.28
C GLY A 509 -3.95 29.57 32.97
N HIS A 510 -3.72 30.26 31.86
CA HIS A 510 -3.62 29.66 30.52
C HIS A 510 -2.55 28.55 30.40
N PHE A 511 -1.51 28.59 31.26
CA PHE A 511 -0.42 27.62 31.25
C PHE A 511 -0.59 26.53 32.31
N LYS A 512 -1.75 26.40 32.97
CA LYS A 512 -2.03 25.23 33.81
C LYS A 512 -2.15 23.98 32.93
N GLY A 513 -1.54 22.87 33.34
CA GLY A 513 -1.49 21.65 32.54
C GLY A 513 -1.16 20.39 33.31
N THR A 514 -1.08 19.28 32.58
CA THR A 514 -0.90 17.92 33.12
C THR A 514 0.36 17.30 32.52
N TYR A 515 1.13 16.57 33.35
CA TYR A 515 2.29 15.78 32.93
C TYR A 515 1.89 14.31 32.80
N TYR A 516 2.32 13.68 31.71
CA TYR A 516 2.15 12.27 31.40
C TYR A 516 3.53 11.63 31.25
N SER A 517 3.88 10.73 32.18
CA SER A 517 5.12 9.96 32.11
C SER A 517 4.95 8.80 31.14
N LEU A 518 5.89 8.62 30.20
CA LEU A 518 5.86 7.49 29.26
C LEU A 518 5.99 6.13 29.97
N ALA A 519 6.53 6.10 31.18
CA ALA A 519 6.70 4.86 31.94
C ALA A 519 5.41 4.35 32.58
N THR A 520 4.42 5.24 32.80
CA THR A 520 3.17 4.93 33.49
C THR A 520 1.92 5.36 32.72
N MET A 521 2.09 5.84 31.49
CA MET A 521 1.01 6.25 30.59
C MET A 521 0.13 5.05 30.25
N THR A 522 -1.19 5.23 30.27
CA THR A 522 -2.12 4.17 29.82
C THR A 522 -2.21 4.15 28.30
N ASP A 523 -2.67 3.04 27.73
CA ASP A 523 -2.84 2.91 26.28
C ASP A 523 -3.83 3.96 25.73
N GLU A 524 -4.88 4.32 26.49
CA GLU A 524 -5.84 5.36 26.12
C GLU A 524 -5.21 6.76 26.13
N GLU A 525 -4.41 7.08 27.15
CA GLU A 525 -3.66 8.34 27.21
C GLU A 525 -2.67 8.44 26.06
N GLN A 526 -2.01 7.32 25.73
CA GLN A 526 -1.07 7.23 24.63
C GLN A 526 -1.76 7.46 23.28
N GLU A 527 -2.87 6.77 23.02
CA GLU A 527 -3.65 6.92 21.78
C GLU A 527 -4.19 8.36 21.65
N GLN A 528 -4.69 8.95 22.73
CA GLN A 528 -5.16 10.33 22.73
C GLN A 528 -4.04 11.32 22.37
N LEU A 529 -2.84 11.17 22.94
CA LEU A 529 -1.70 12.03 22.64
C LEU A 529 -1.14 11.82 21.22
N ILE A 530 -1.29 10.62 20.65
CA ILE A 530 -0.99 10.34 19.24
C ILE A 530 -2.00 11.06 18.34
N ASN A 531 -3.30 10.94 18.63
CA ASN A 531 -4.38 11.58 17.88
C ASN A 531 -4.30 13.12 17.90
N ASP A 532 -3.83 13.68 19.02
CA ASP A 532 -3.59 15.13 19.14
C ASP A 532 -2.29 15.60 18.44
N HIS A 533 -1.49 14.68 17.90
CA HIS A 533 -0.14 14.93 17.36
C HIS A 533 0.85 15.49 18.39
N PHE A 534 0.70 15.08 19.66
CA PHE A 534 1.49 15.58 20.79
C PHE A 534 2.60 14.63 21.19
N LEU A 535 2.36 13.33 21.13
CA LEU A 535 3.33 12.32 21.55
C LEU A 535 4.55 12.28 20.61
N PHE A 536 5.74 12.12 21.17
CA PHE A 536 6.95 11.82 20.40
C PHE A 536 7.22 10.31 20.42
N ASP A 537 7.73 9.80 19.30
CA ASP A 537 7.95 8.36 19.13
C ASP A 537 9.14 7.84 19.93
N LYS A 538 9.13 6.53 20.19
CA LYS A 538 10.32 5.82 20.64
C LYS A 538 11.45 6.05 19.64
N PRO A 539 12.68 6.39 20.09
CA PRO A 539 13.81 6.58 19.21
C PRO A 539 14.19 5.25 18.53
N VAL A 540 13.76 5.10 17.27
CA VAL A 540 14.09 3.96 16.40
C VAL A 540 15.04 4.33 15.27
N SER A 541 15.29 5.64 15.08
CA SER A 541 16.22 6.14 14.07
C SER A 541 17.65 5.68 14.40
N PRO A 542 18.38 5.12 13.42
CA PRO A 542 19.80 4.77 13.58
C PRO A 542 20.66 5.93 14.12
N LEU A 543 20.33 7.18 13.77
CA LEU A 543 21.04 8.36 14.26
C LEU A 543 20.89 8.53 15.78
N LEU A 544 19.68 8.34 16.32
CA LEU A 544 19.35 8.47 17.74
C LEU A 544 19.82 7.25 18.56
N LEU A 545 19.84 6.07 17.93
CA LEU A 545 20.35 4.83 18.55
C LEU A 545 21.87 4.91 18.71
N SER A 546 22.60 5.24 17.63
CA SER A 546 24.07 5.37 17.65
C SER A 546 24.56 6.56 18.48
N SER A 547 23.74 7.61 18.66
CA SER A 547 24.03 8.71 19.59
C SER A 547 23.72 8.37 21.05
N ARG A 548 23.21 7.16 21.34
CA ARG A 548 22.88 6.66 22.69
C ARG A 548 21.75 7.41 23.40
N MET A 549 20.95 8.20 22.68
CA MET A 549 19.79 8.90 23.24
C MET A 549 18.65 7.95 23.65
N ALA A 550 18.59 6.76 23.04
CA ALA A 550 17.60 5.72 23.34
C ALA A 550 17.84 4.93 24.64
N ARG A 551 18.94 5.23 25.38
CA ARG A 551 19.29 4.49 26.59
C ARG A 551 18.19 4.57 27.65
N ASP A 552 17.95 3.43 28.30
CA ASP A 552 16.97 3.22 29.38
C ASP A 552 15.53 3.64 29.02
N TRP A 553 15.15 3.61 27.75
CA TRP A 553 13.78 3.95 27.34
C TRP A 553 12.74 3.02 28.01
N PRO A 554 11.58 3.54 28.52
CA PRO A 554 11.13 4.93 28.52
C PRO A 554 11.43 5.73 29.81
N ASP A 555 12.37 5.28 30.65
CA ASP A 555 12.64 5.84 31.99
C ASP A 555 12.85 7.37 31.96
N ALA A 556 12.10 8.08 32.81
CA ALA A 556 12.14 9.54 32.98
C ALA A 556 11.88 10.37 31.71
N ARG A 557 11.07 9.84 30.78
CA ARG A 557 10.56 10.57 29.61
C ARG A 557 9.08 10.84 29.77
N GLY A 558 8.62 11.94 29.22
CA GLY A 558 7.21 12.27 29.26
C GLY A 558 6.87 13.56 28.53
N ILE A 559 5.59 13.85 28.53
CA ILE A 559 5.01 15.02 27.90
C ILE A 559 4.14 15.77 28.88
N TRP A 560 4.25 17.08 28.87
CA TRP A 560 3.32 17.96 29.55
C TRP A 560 2.62 18.85 28.52
N HIS A 561 1.32 19.11 28.70
CA HIS A 561 0.61 20.12 27.93
C HIS A 561 -0.37 20.89 28.80
N ASN A 562 -0.64 22.14 28.42
CA ASN A 562 -1.66 22.95 29.07
C ASN A 562 -3.08 22.43 28.76
N SER A 563 -4.07 22.87 29.54
CA SER A 563 -5.46 22.48 29.36
C SER A 563 -6.05 22.90 28.01
N ALA A 564 -5.54 23.99 27.42
CA ALA A 564 -5.97 24.46 26.09
C ALA A 564 -5.32 23.69 24.92
N LYS A 565 -4.38 22.77 25.19
CA LYS A 565 -3.70 21.94 24.18
C LYS A 565 -2.99 22.78 23.10
N ASP A 566 -2.49 23.96 23.46
CA ASP A 566 -1.83 24.89 22.52
C ASP A 566 -0.42 25.32 22.98
N PHE A 567 0.03 24.79 24.13
CA PHE A 567 1.38 24.91 24.66
C PHE A 567 1.84 23.61 25.36
N LEU A 568 2.99 23.06 24.95
CA LEU A 568 3.47 21.74 25.33
C LEU A 568 4.97 21.73 25.64
N VAL A 569 5.39 20.76 26.47
CA VAL A 569 6.79 20.51 26.80
C VAL A 569 7.08 19.00 26.74
N TRP A 570 7.97 18.60 25.83
CA TRP A 570 8.56 17.25 25.85
C TRP A 570 9.76 17.23 26.79
N ILE A 571 9.95 16.12 27.51
CA ILE A 571 11.01 15.96 28.50
C ILE A 571 11.88 14.75 28.14
N ASN A 572 13.20 14.95 28.10
CA ASN A 572 14.23 13.92 27.89
C ASN A 572 14.16 13.13 26.56
N GLU A 573 13.80 13.81 25.47
CA GLU A 573 13.83 13.26 24.09
C GLU A 573 15.23 13.45 23.46
N GLU A 574 15.41 14.36 22.49
CA GLU A 574 16.73 14.71 21.91
C GLU A 574 17.53 15.66 22.80
N ASP A 575 16.82 16.54 23.52
CA ASP A 575 17.32 17.51 24.49
C ASP A 575 16.59 17.32 25.83
N HIS A 576 17.00 18.01 26.90
CA HIS A 576 16.30 17.90 28.20
C HIS A 576 14.85 18.36 28.10
N THR A 577 14.59 19.43 27.34
CA THR A 577 13.23 19.91 27.09
C THR A 577 13.03 20.35 25.65
N ARG A 578 11.83 20.11 25.12
CA ARG A 578 11.33 20.73 23.88
C ARG A 578 10.06 21.51 24.20
N VAL A 579 10.15 22.84 24.20
CA VAL A 579 9.01 23.74 24.46
C VAL A 579 8.34 24.10 23.13
N ILE A 580 7.01 23.94 23.05
CA ILE A 580 6.23 24.03 21.82
C ILE A 580 4.99 24.91 22.06
N SER A 581 4.68 25.80 21.11
CA SER A 581 3.40 26.51 20.99
C SER A 581 2.84 26.29 19.59
N MET A 582 1.55 26.00 19.47
CA MET A 582 0.90 25.78 18.17
C MET A 582 -0.58 26.09 18.19
N GLN A 583 -1.16 26.40 17.04
CA GLN A 583 -2.60 26.46 16.82
C GLN A 583 -2.94 26.30 15.32
N LYS A 584 -4.20 26.02 15.00
CA LYS A 584 -4.72 26.05 13.62
C LYS A 584 -4.82 27.50 13.11
N GLY A 585 -4.76 27.67 11.78
CA GLY A 585 -4.83 28.97 11.11
C GLY A 585 -3.50 29.75 11.09
N GLY A 586 -3.57 30.95 10.51
CA GLY A 586 -2.45 31.81 10.11
C GLY A 586 -1.94 32.81 11.14
N ASN A 587 -2.32 32.70 12.43
CA ASN A 587 -1.92 33.66 13.46
C ASN A 587 -0.58 33.30 14.15
N MET A 588 0.51 33.36 13.39
CA MET A 588 1.88 33.14 13.88
C MET A 588 2.26 34.11 15.03
N LYS A 589 1.73 35.35 15.02
CA LYS A 589 2.04 36.33 16.07
C LYS A 589 1.49 35.92 17.44
N GLU A 590 0.27 35.40 17.48
CA GLU A 590 -0.32 34.86 18.71
C GLU A 590 0.45 33.62 19.20
N VAL A 591 0.74 32.68 18.30
CA VAL A 591 1.55 31.48 18.61
C VAL A 591 2.90 31.85 19.22
N PHE A 592 3.60 32.82 18.61
CA PHE A 592 4.90 33.28 19.09
C PHE A 592 4.80 34.05 20.42
N THR A 593 3.74 34.85 20.60
CA THR A 593 3.49 35.55 21.87
C THR A 593 3.28 34.56 23.02
N ARG A 594 2.43 33.56 22.80
CA ARG A 594 2.18 32.47 23.76
C ARG A 594 3.46 31.66 24.03
N PHE A 595 4.24 31.39 22.99
CA PHE A 595 5.53 30.72 23.11
C PHE A 595 6.51 31.49 24.01
N CYS A 596 6.70 32.78 23.79
CA CYS A 596 7.62 33.60 24.57
C CYS A 596 7.19 33.70 26.04
N ASP A 597 5.89 33.96 26.30
CA ASP A 597 5.35 34.05 27.66
C ASP A 597 5.47 32.71 28.41
N GLY A 598 5.07 31.61 27.76
CA GLY A 598 5.19 30.27 28.32
C GLY A 598 6.64 29.87 28.62
N LEU A 599 7.55 30.12 27.68
CA LEU A 599 8.98 29.82 27.84
C LEU A 599 9.60 30.65 28.98
N TYR A 600 9.27 31.95 29.07
CA TYR A 600 9.74 32.80 30.17
C TYR A 600 9.27 32.29 31.54
N LYS A 601 8.01 31.86 31.63
CA LYS A 601 7.45 31.29 32.87
C LYS A 601 8.12 29.97 33.27
N VAL A 602 8.37 29.08 32.30
CA VAL A 602 9.11 27.83 32.54
C VAL A 602 10.53 28.12 33.04
N GLU A 603 11.25 29.01 32.35
CA GLU A 603 12.61 29.39 32.74
C GLU A 603 12.66 30.04 34.13
N ALA A 604 11.75 30.97 34.42
CA ALA A 604 11.66 31.63 35.72
C ALA A 604 11.37 30.63 36.85
N ALA A 605 10.52 29.62 36.61
CA ALA A 605 10.22 28.58 37.57
C ALA A 605 11.43 27.66 37.85
N ILE A 606 12.20 27.32 36.82
CA ILE A 606 13.46 26.56 36.95
C ILE A 606 14.51 27.39 37.71
N LYS A 607 14.69 28.67 37.35
CA LYS A 607 15.60 29.61 38.04
C LYS A 607 15.29 29.79 39.52
N LYS A 608 14.00 29.86 39.87
CA LYS A 608 13.56 29.97 41.27
C LYS A 608 13.98 28.76 42.12
N LYS A 609 14.29 27.61 41.51
CA LYS A 609 14.78 26.41 42.17
C LYS A 609 16.30 26.25 42.16
N GLY A 610 17.03 27.27 41.70
CA GLY A 610 18.50 27.26 41.69
C GLY A 610 19.11 26.56 40.49
N HIS A 611 18.33 26.30 39.44
CA HIS A 611 18.79 25.72 38.18
C HIS A 611 18.74 26.76 37.06
N GLU A 612 19.54 26.62 36.03
CA GLU A 612 19.49 27.49 34.86
C GLU A 612 19.67 26.69 33.57
N PHE A 613 19.34 27.30 32.43
CA PHE A 613 19.62 26.68 31.14
C PHE A 613 21.07 26.89 30.74
N MET A 614 21.64 25.89 30.06
CA MET A 614 22.96 25.99 29.43
C MET A 614 22.92 27.07 28.35
N TRP A 615 23.74 28.10 28.54
CA TRP A 615 23.81 29.24 27.63
C TRP A 615 25.20 29.88 27.68
N ASN A 616 25.72 30.31 26.54
CA ASN A 616 26.88 31.18 26.51
C ASN A 616 26.79 32.23 25.38
N ARG A 617 27.65 33.23 25.45
CA ARG A 617 27.63 34.39 24.53
C ARG A 617 27.96 34.03 23.08
N HIS A 618 28.72 32.96 22.85
CA HIS A 618 29.13 32.53 21.52
C HIS A 618 28.06 31.66 20.86
N LEU A 619 27.58 30.62 21.53
CA LEU A 619 26.71 29.58 20.98
C LEU A 619 25.22 29.77 21.32
N GLY A 620 24.86 30.77 22.13
CA GLY A 620 23.49 30.90 22.63
C GLY A 620 23.15 29.74 23.56
N PHE A 621 21.93 29.20 23.45
CA PHE A 621 21.51 28.03 24.20
C PHE A 621 22.22 26.76 23.69
N ILE A 622 22.74 25.98 24.62
CA ILE A 622 23.48 24.74 24.32
C ILE A 622 22.52 23.57 24.27
N LEU A 623 22.60 22.80 23.19
CA LEU A 623 21.75 21.64 22.90
C LEU A 623 22.60 20.48 22.36
N THR A 624 22.00 19.30 22.33
CA THR A 624 22.70 18.05 22.03
C THR A 624 23.28 18.02 20.63
N CYS A 625 22.47 18.38 19.64
CA CYS A 625 22.92 18.44 18.26
C CYS A 625 23.42 19.85 17.92
N PRO A 626 24.62 20.01 17.33
CA PRO A 626 25.13 21.31 16.88
C PRO A 626 24.18 22.07 15.96
N SER A 627 23.29 21.37 15.25
CA SER A 627 22.29 22.00 14.38
C SER A 627 21.29 22.90 15.11
N ASN A 628 21.07 22.64 16.40
CA ASN A 628 20.05 23.29 17.21
C ASN A 628 20.61 24.42 18.09
N LEU A 629 21.93 24.66 18.11
CA LEU A 629 22.54 25.76 18.87
C LEU A 629 21.95 27.15 18.51
N GLY A 630 22.14 28.10 19.42
CA GLY A 630 21.67 29.47 19.27
C GLY A 630 20.31 29.65 19.93
N THR A 631 19.29 29.94 19.13
CA THR A 631 17.92 30.07 19.62
C THR A 631 17.29 28.73 19.96
N GLY A 632 17.73 27.65 19.30
CA GLY A 632 17.02 26.37 19.22
C GLY A 632 15.69 26.43 18.49
N LEU A 633 15.30 27.60 17.99
CA LEU A 633 13.94 27.92 17.56
C LEU A 633 13.67 27.42 16.15
N ARG A 634 12.62 26.63 16.02
CA ARG A 634 11.98 26.31 14.75
C ARG A 634 10.56 26.89 14.77
N GLY A 635 10.37 28.02 14.11
CA GLY A 635 9.08 28.61 13.82
C GLY A 635 8.69 28.27 12.38
N GLY A 636 7.46 27.82 12.17
CA GLY A 636 7.00 27.42 10.85
C GLY A 636 5.49 27.31 10.74
N VAL A 637 5.03 27.20 9.50
CA VAL A 637 3.61 27.06 9.15
C VAL A 637 3.41 25.87 8.24
N HIS A 638 2.25 25.22 8.32
CA HIS A 638 1.78 24.33 7.27
C HIS A 638 1.15 25.17 6.16
N LEU A 639 1.87 25.33 5.05
CA LEU A 639 1.52 26.19 3.92
C LEU A 639 1.16 25.36 2.70
N LYS A 640 -0.06 25.54 2.18
CA LYS A 640 -0.60 24.95 0.95
C LYS A 640 -0.27 25.84 -0.25
N ILE A 641 0.64 25.41 -1.11
CA ILE A 641 1.10 26.15 -2.30
C ILE A 641 1.39 25.19 -3.48
N PRO A 642 0.36 24.50 -4.01
CA PRO A 642 0.55 23.42 -4.99
C PRO A 642 1.28 23.87 -6.26
N LEU A 643 0.96 25.03 -6.84
CA LEU A 643 1.53 25.49 -8.10
C LEU A 643 2.96 26.00 -7.92
N LEU A 644 3.20 26.83 -6.91
CA LEU A 644 4.52 27.37 -6.60
C LEU A 644 5.48 26.24 -6.23
N SER A 645 4.99 25.20 -5.55
CA SER A 645 5.84 24.08 -5.16
C SER A 645 6.32 23.20 -6.32
N GLU A 646 5.59 23.22 -7.44
CA GLU A 646 5.96 22.54 -8.70
C GLU A 646 6.83 23.43 -9.60
N ASN A 647 6.94 24.72 -9.29
CA ASN A 647 7.77 25.65 -10.04
C ASN A 647 9.26 25.40 -9.77
N HIS A 648 10.07 25.37 -10.83
CA HIS A 648 11.51 25.12 -10.76
C HIS A 648 12.28 26.14 -9.89
N GLU A 649 11.74 27.35 -9.73
CA GLU A 649 12.28 28.42 -8.89
C GLU A 649 12.14 28.19 -7.38
N PHE A 650 11.29 27.26 -6.96
CA PHE A 650 10.87 27.12 -5.56
C PHE A 650 12.03 26.82 -4.60
N GLU A 651 12.92 25.91 -4.97
CA GLU A 651 14.07 25.55 -4.13
C GLU A 651 15.05 26.72 -3.98
N GLN A 652 15.32 27.43 -5.08
CA GLN A 652 16.23 28.58 -5.00
C GLN A 652 15.57 29.75 -4.26
N LEU A 653 14.25 29.90 -4.37
CA LEU A 653 13.47 30.89 -3.61
C LEU A 653 13.56 30.62 -2.11
N LEU A 654 13.33 29.39 -1.65
CA LEU A 654 13.46 29.01 -0.24
C LEU A 654 14.87 29.28 0.29
N LYS A 655 15.90 28.91 -0.49
CA LYS A 655 17.30 29.18 -0.14
C LYS A 655 17.57 30.68 -0.01
N ALA A 656 17.08 31.50 -0.93
CA ALA A 656 17.24 32.96 -0.89
C ALA A 656 16.49 33.60 0.29
N LEU A 657 15.33 33.05 0.67
CA LEU A 657 14.54 33.48 1.83
C LEU A 657 15.08 32.96 3.17
N ARG A 658 16.11 32.09 3.16
CA ARG A 658 16.63 31.39 4.36
C ARG A 658 15.54 30.56 5.07
N LEU A 659 14.66 29.97 4.27
CA LEU A 659 13.61 29.04 4.70
C LEU A 659 13.95 27.62 4.28
N GLN A 660 13.39 26.66 4.98
CA GLN A 660 13.43 25.24 4.63
C GLN A 660 12.01 24.70 4.61
N LYS A 661 11.76 23.78 3.68
CA LYS A 661 10.51 23.02 3.61
C LYS A 661 10.70 21.62 4.20
N ARG A 662 9.65 21.10 4.82
CA ARG A 662 9.49 19.70 5.22
C ARG A 662 8.07 19.25 4.95
N GLY A 663 7.78 17.96 5.02
CA GLY A 663 6.40 17.50 5.11
C GLY A 663 5.77 17.81 6.47
N THR A 664 4.47 17.57 6.58
CA THR A 664 3.64 18.01 7.70
C THR A 664 3.83 17.21 8.99
N GLY A 665 4.67 16.17 9.00
CA GLY A 665 4.94 15.31 10.16
C GLY A 665 6.36 15.38 10.74
N GLY A 666 7.27 16.23 10.22
CA GLY A 666 8.62 16.39 10.78
C GLY A 666 9.78 16.31 9.79
N VAL A 667 10.99 15.98 10.29
CA VAL A 667 12.28 16.09 9.57
C VAL A 667 12.31 15.27 8.26
N ASP A 668 11.53 14.19 8.17
CA ASP A 668 11.62 13.20 7.08
C ASP A 668 10.25 12.76 6.53
N THR A 669 9.22 13.59 6.72
CA THR A 669 7.86 13.35 6.20
C THR A 669 7.64 14.13 4.90
N ALA A 670 6.75 13.67 4.01
CA ALA A 670 6.43 14.39 2.77
C ALA A 670 5.19 15.27 2.89
N SER A 671 5.14 16.26 2.02
CA SER A 671 3.98 17.12 1.83
C SER A 671 2.82 16.31 1.22
N VAL A 672 1.59 16.62 1.64
CA VAL A 672 0.36 16.05 1.07
C VAL A 672 -0.38 17.18 0.35
N GLY A 673 -0.72 17.00 -0.93
CA GLY A 673 -1.57 17.96 -1.67
C GLY A 673 -1.01 19.38 -1.80
N GLY A 674 0.32 19.54 -1.93
CA GLY A 674 0.98 20.86 -2.02
C GLY A 674 1.17 21.56 -0.67
N VAL A 675 0.98 20.88 0.46
CA VAL A 675 1.14 21.44 1.82
C VAL A 675 2.52 21.14 2.40
N PHE A 676 3.30 22.17 2.73
CA PHE A 676 4.65 22.05 3.29
C PHE A 676 4.74 22.69 4.68
N ASP A 677 5.49 22.07 5.60
CA ASP A 677 6.01 22.72 6.81
C ASP A 677 7.15 23.65 6.40
N ILE A 678 6.83 24.92 6.20
CA ILE A 678 7.77 25.98 5.89
C ILE A 678 8.26 26.59 7.18
N SER A 679 9.57 26.51 7.43
CA SER A 679 10.16 26.99 8.68
C SER A 679 11.48 27.72 8.44
N ASN A 680 11.93 28.50 9.42
CA ASN A 680 13.24 29.14 9.37
C ASN A 680 14.36 28.08 9.25
N SER A 681 15.40 28.37 8.46
CA SER A 681 16.62 27.54 8.37
C SER A 681 17.64 27.90 9.44
N ASP A 682 17.77 29.18 9.77
CA ASP A 682 18.76 29.67 10.73
C ASP A 682 18.38 29.36 12.18
N ARG A 683 19.37 29.03 13.00
CA ARG A 683 19.24 28.86 14.46
C ARG A 683 20.24 29.71 15.23
N LEU A 684 21.42 29.92 14.66
CA LEU A 684 22.55 30.63 15.24
C LEU A 684 22.85 31.92 14.45
N GLY A 685 23.38 32.94 15.13
CA GLY A 685 23.68 34.27 14.55
C GLY A 685 22.52 35.27 14.40
N SER A 686 21.26 34.84 14.47
CA SER A 686 20.06 35.70 14.46
C SER A 686 19.17 35.43 15.67
N SER A 687 18.39 36.42 16.10
CA SER A 687 17.48 36.30 17.25
C SER A 687 16.19 35.53 16.92
N GLU A 688 15.45 35.13 17.95
CA GLU A 688 14.15 34.46 17.81
C GLU A 688 13.15 35.30 17.02
N VAL A 689 13.05 36.60 17.29
CA VAL A 689 12.22 37.54 16.53
C VAL A 689 12.67 37.62 15.06
N GLU A 690 13.97 37.77 14.78
CA GLU A 690 14.49 37.83 13.41
C GLU A 690 14.15 36.54 12.63
N GLN A 691 14.26 35.38 13.27
CA GLN A 691 13.95 34.07 12.68
C GLN A 691 12.46 33.90 12.38
N VAL A 692 11.56 34.28 13.30
CA VAL A 692 10.10 34.20 13.07
C VAL A 692 9.65 35.25 12.05
N GLN A 693 10.25 36.46 12.06
CA GLN A 693 9.94 37.49 11.08
C GLN A 693 10.27 37.05 9.65
N THR A 694 11.36 36.30 9.47
CA THR A 694 11.77 35.71 8.18
C THR A 694 10.69 34.75 7.65
N VAL A 695 10.10 33.95 8.53
CA VAL A 695 8.99 33.03 8.18
C VAL A 695 7.75 33.82 7.80
N VAL A 696 7.34 34.80 8.59
CA VAL A 696 6.15 35.63 8.33
C VAL A 696 6.26 36.32 6.97
N ASP A 697 7.38 36.98 6.69
CA ASP A 697 7.56 37.71 5.43
C ASP A 697 7.67 36.75 4.23
N GLY A 698 8.38 35.62 4.37
CA GLY A 698 8.53 34.65 3.28
C GLY A 698 7.23 33.91 2.94
N VAL A 699 6.43 33.54 3.94
CA VAL A 699 5.13 32.89 3.75
C VAL A 699 4.16 33.82 3.01
N LYS A 700 4.08 35.10 3.40
CA LYS A 700 3.24 36.09 2.69
C LYS A 700 3.62 36.22 1.22
N LEU A 701 4.92 36.22 0.91
CA LEU A 701 5.37 36.26 -0.48
C LEU A 701 4.95 35.01 -1.24
N MET A 702 5.17 33.82 -0.67
CA MET A 702 4.80 32.57 -1.33
C MET A 702 3.29 32.46 -1.61
N ILE A 703 2.44 32.96 -0.71
CA ILE A 703 0.98 33.03 -0.94
C ILE A 703 0.65 33.94 -2.13
N GLU A 704 1.25 35.12 -2.22
CA GLU A 704 1.00 36.03 -3.35
C GLU A 704 1.51 35.46 -4.69
N LEU A 705 2.62 34.70 -4.67
CA LEU A 705 3.13 34.02 -5.87
C LEU A 705 2.25 32.84 -6.30
N GLU A 706 1.76 32.04 -5.35
CA GLU A 706 0.80 30.97 -5.61
C GLU A 706 -0.47 31.53 -6.27
N LYS A 707 -1.05 32.59 -5.70
CA LYS A 707 -2.22 33.26 -6.26
C LYS A 707 -1.96 33.85 -7.65
N ALA A 708 -0.74 34.27 -7.96
CA ALA A 708 -0.39 34.73 -9.30
C ALA A 708 -0.35 33.55 -10.29
N LEU A 709 0.22 32.41 -9.89
CA LEU A 709 0.24 31.18 -10.70
C LEU A 709 -1.16 30.63 -10.96
N GLU A 710 -2.08 30.73 -10.00
CA GLU A 710 -3.49 30.33 -10.17
C GLU A 710 -4.20 31.10 -11.30
N LEU A 711 -3.70 32.28 -11.64
CA LEU A 711 -4.18 33.10 -12.77
C LEU A 711 -3.37 32.90 -14.06
N GLY A 712 -2.41 31.96 -14.05
CA GLY A 712 -1.51 31.71 -15.18
C GLY A 712 -0.44 32.79 -15.38
N MET A 713 -0.14 33.60 -14.36
CA MET A 713 0.92 34.62 -14.46
C MET A 713 2.31 33.99 -14.33
N ASP A 714 3.30 34.57 -15.04
CA ASP A 714 4.71 34.25 -14.82
C ASP A 714 5.24 34.92 -13.53
N ILE A 715 6.07 34.19 -12.79
CA ILE A 715 6.62 34.60 -11.50
C ILE A 715 8.15 34.72 -11.46
N GLU A 716 8.86 34.30 -12.53
CA GLU A 716 10.33 34.21 -12.52
C GLU A 716 11.01 35.54 -12.16
N GLY A 717 10.52 36.67 -12.70
CA GLY A 717 11.08 37.99 -12.41
C GLY A 717 10.96 38.43 -10.94
N TYR A 718 9.95 37.93 -10.21
CA TYR A 718 9.80 38.17 -8.78
C TYR A 718 10.75 37.29 -7.97
N CYS A 719 10.89 36.01 -8.33
CA CYS A 719 11.85 35.10 -7.71
C CYS A 719 13.30 35.60 -7.88
N GLU A 720 13.65 36.06 -9.08
CA GLU A 720 14.96 36.65 -9.37
C GLU A 720 15.23 37.93 -8.56
N SER A 721 14.19 38.73 -8.30
CA SER A 721 14.30 39.89 -7.42
C SER A 721 14.61 39.52 -5.96
N VAL A 722 14.08 38.40 -5.47
CA VAL A 722 14.44 37.86 -4.14
C VAL A 722 15.88 37.39 -4.13
N LYS A 723 16.32 36.64 -5.16
CA LYS A 723 17.70 36.15 -5.29
C LYS A 723 18.74 37.28 -5.32
N LYS A 724 18.39 38.43 -5.91
CA LYS A 724 19.21 39.66 -5.93
C LYS A 724 19.21 40.44 -4.60
N GLY A 725 18.54 39.95 -3.57
CA GLY A 725 18.52 40.55 -2.24
C GLY A 725 17.61 41.77 -2.10
N LYS A 726 16.64 41.98 -3.00
CA LYS A 726 15.64 43.04 -2.81
C LYS A 726 14.76 42.72 -1.60
N LYS A 727 14.28 43.76 -0.91
CA LYS A 727 13.43 43.61 0.28
C LYS A 727 12.13 42.89 -0.06
N VAL A 728 11.90 41.74 0.58
CA VAL A 728 10.73 40.84 0.39
C VAL A 728 9.40 41.60 0.44
N ARG A 729 9.19 42.48 1.44
CA ARG A 729 7.96 43.28 1.56
C ARG A 729 7.68 44.20 0.36
N GLY A 730 8.72 44.70 -0.30
CA GLY A 730 8.55 45.48 -1.53
C GLY A 730 8.09 44.63 -2.71
N ILE A 731 8.55 43.37 -2.77
CA ILE A 731 8.16 42.41 -3.81
C ILE A 731 6.71 41.98 -3.62
N ILE A 732 6.30 41.67 -2.39
CA ILE A 732 4.89 41.36 -2.03
C ILE A 732 3.95 42.44 -2.58
N SER A 733 4.26 43.72 -2.31
CA SER A 733 3.44 44.83 -2.80
C SER A 733 3.35 44.90 -4.33
N THR A 734 4.42 44.48 -5.02
CA THR A 734 4.48 44.50 -6.49
C THR A 734 3.68 43.35 -7.10
N VAL A 735 3.82 42.12 -6.59
CA VAL A 735 3.06 40.94 -7.03
C VAL A 735 1.57 41.17 -6.80
N HIS A 736 1.19 41.66 -5.63
CA HIS A 736 -0.20 41.92 -5.27
C HIS A 736 -0.89 42.90 -6.24
N LYS A 737 -0.20 43.99 -6.63
CA LYS A 737 -0.71 44.96 -7.59
C LYS A 737 -0.89 44.36 -9.00
N ALA A 738 0.05 43.53 -9.43
CA ALA A 738 -0.02 42.87 -10.74
C ALA A 738 -1.16 41.84 -10.79
N ARG A 739 -1.29 41.00 -9.75
CA ARG A 739 -2.38 40.03 -9.60
C ARG A 739 -3.76 40.69 -9.64
N ALA A 740 -3.95 41.76 -8.86
CA ALA A 740 -5.23 42.49 -8.80
C ALA A 740 -5.65 43.11 -10.15
N ALA A 741 -4.70 43.34 -11.07
CA ALA A 741 -4.99 43.79 -12.43
C ALA A 741 -5.41 42.64 -13.36
N GLU A 742 -4.89 41.43 -13.14
CA GLU A 742 -5.15 40.25 -13.98
C GLU A 742 -6.47 39.56 -13.63
N GLU A 743 -6.86 39.53 -12.34
CA GLU A 743 -8.16 38.98 -11.88
C GLU A 743 -9.37 39.69 -12.50
N LYS A 744 -9.20 40.94 -12.92
CA LYS A 744 -10.26 41.71 -13.59
C LYS A 744 -10.53 41.26 -15.03
N LYS A 745 -9.72 40.35 -15.61
CA LYS A 745 -9.77 40.00 -17.05
C LYS A 745 -10.46 38.65 -17.37
N HIS A 746 -10.73 37.73 -16.43
CA HIS A 746 -11.24 36.38 -16.76
C HIS A 746 -12.24 35.78 -15.72
N PRO A 747 -13.51 35.47 -16.08
CA PRO A 747 -14.40 34.60 -15.31
C PRO A 747 -14.36 33.12 -15.76
N LYS A 748 -14.46 32.18 -14.79
CA LYS A 748 -14.12 30.73 -14.82
C LYS A 748 -14.90 29.83 -15.82
N SER A 749 -14.24 28.80 -16.40
CA SER A 749 -14.87 27.59 -17.01
C SER A 749 -14.04 26.29 -16.82
N LYS A 750 -14.70 25.11 -16.84
CA LYS A 750 -14.24 23.73 -16.45
C LYS A 750 -13.56 22.92 -17.61
N PRO A 751 -12.79 21.84 -17.34
CA PRO A 751 -11.90 21.19 -18.32
C PRO A 751 -12.46 19.94 -19.05
N LYS A 752 -11.82 19.60 -20.19
CA LYS A 752 -12.13 18.52 -21.17
C LYS A 752 -11.33 17.21 -20.94
N VAL A 753 -11.85 16.09 -21.46
CA VAL A 753 -11.32 14.70 -21.38
C VAL A 753 -10.58 14.28 -22.67
N GLU A 754 -9.50 13.50 -22.55
CA GLU A 754 -8.68 12.96 -23.67
C GLU A 754 -8.95 11.46 -24.02
N ASN A 755 -8.91 11.15 -25.32
CA ASN A 755 -9.02 9.81 -25.94
C ASN A 755 -7.65 9.30 -26.44
N ARG A 756 -7.41 7.98 -26.30
CA ARG A 756 -6.20 7.27 -26.73
C ARG A 756 -6.43 6.52 -28.05
N ALA A 757 -5.38 6.28 -28.83
CA ALA A 757 -5.43 5.54 -30.08
C ALA A 757 -5.79 4.04 -29.90
N PRO A 758 -6.54 3.41 -30.83
CA PRO A 758 -6.94 2.00 -30.75
C PRO A 758 -5.75 1.04 -30.93
N LEU A 759 -5.76 -0.07 -30.18
CA LEU A 759 -4.83 -1.19 -30.33
C LEU A 759 -5.18 -2.00 -31.59
N ALA A 760 -4.18 -2.45 -32.35
CA ALA A 760 -4.33 -3.15 -33.63
C ALA A 760 -4.53 -4.68 -33.52
N VAL A 761 -4.81 -5.21 -32.32
CA VAL A 761 -4.88 -6.65 -32.02
C VAL A 761 -6.24 -7.05 -31.45
N ASP A 762 -6.76 -8.20 -31.88
CA ASP A 762 -8.08 -8.72 -31.48
C ASP A 762 -8.11 -9.12 -29.99
N ASN A 763 -8.93 -8.42 -29.21
CA ASN A 763 -9.07 -8.60 -27.76
C ASN A 763 -10.40 -9.26 -27.34
N PHE A 764 -11.22 -9.73 -28.29
CA PHE A 764 -12.52 -10.37 -27.98
C PHE A 764 -12.33 -11.68 -27.18
N PRO A 765 -13.06 -11.89 -26.06
CA PRO A 765 -12.93 -13.10 -25.25
C PRO A 765 -13.48 -14.34 -25.97
N ASP A 766 -12.86 -15.51 -25.73
CA ASP A 766 -13.49 -16.78 -26.10
C ASP A 766 -14.53 -17.14 -25.03
N LEU A 767 -15.78 -17.28 -25.47
CA LEU A 767 -16.95 -17.53 -24.62
C LEU A 767 -17.65 -18.85 -24.97
N SER A 768 -17.02 -19.70 -25.79
CA SER A 768 -17.62 -20.93 -26.32
C SER A 768 -18.04 -21.92 -25.23
N SER A 769 -17.37 -21.90 -24.07
CA SER A 769 -17.67 -22.74 -22.91
C SER A 769 -18.54 -22.06 -21.83
N HIS A 770 -19.01 -20.83 -22.06
CA HIS A 770 -19.57 -19.99 -21.01
C HIS A 770 -21.10 -20.04 -20.94
N ASN A 771 -21.62 -20.16 -19.72
CA ASN A 771 -23.03 -20.25 -19.37
C ASN A 771 -23.44 -19.13 -18.39
N ASN A 772 -23.41 -17.88 -18.85
CA ASN A 772 -23.85 -16.70 -18.08
C ASN A 772 -24.52 -15.65 -18.99
N TRP A 773 -25.26 -14.70 -18.40
CA TRP A 773 -26.02 -13.71 -19.17
C TRP A 773 -25.15 -12.76 -19.99
N MET A 774 -24.03 -12.31 -19.44
CA MET A 774 -23.02 -11.52 -20.16
C MET A 774 -22.59 -12.22 -21.44
N ALA A 775 -22.21 -13.51 -21.35
CA ALA A 775 -21.72 -14.27 -22.49
C ALA A 775 -22.78 -14.46 -23.59
N LYS A 776 -24.06 -14.54 -23.22
CA LYS A 776 -25.17 -14.60 -24.20
C LYS A 776 -25.42 -13.27 -24.91
N CYS A 777 -25.14 -12.16 -24.25
CA CYS A 777 -25.43 -10.82 -24.76
C CYS A 777 -24.22 -10.17 -25.45
N LEU A 778 -22.99 -10.53 -25.08
CA LEU A 778 -21.78 -9.94 -25.63
C LEU A 778 -21.47 -10.49 -27.01
N THR A 779 -21.95 -9.82 -28.05
CA THR A 779 -21.56 -10.11 -29.43
C THR A 779 -20.26 -9.41 -29.82
N ARG A 780 -19.62 -9.87 -30.91
CA ARG A 780 -18.45 -9.20 -31.48
C ARG A 780 -18.73 -7.73 -31.81
N ASP A 781 -19.87 -7.45 -32.43
CA ASP A 781 -20.28 -6.08 -32.77
C ASP A 781 -20.44 -5.17 -31.53
N ILE A 782 -21.04 -5.70 -30.45
CA ILE A 782 -21.17 -4.96 -29.18
C ILE A 782 -19.79 -4.71 -28.57
N TYR A 783 -18.91 -5.72 -28.59
CA TYR A 783 -17.57 -5.58 -28.07
C TYR A 783 -16.77 -4.52 -28.85
N ASP A 784 -16.71 -4.61 -30.17
CA ASP A 784 -15.94 -3.69 -31.02
C ASP A 784 -16.43 -2.24 -30.86
N LYS A 785 -17.72 -2.05 -30.59
CA LYS A 785 -18.32 -0.75 -30.26
C LYS A 785 -17.86 -0.21 -28.91
N LEU A 786 -17.70 -1.07 -27.90
CA LEU A 786 -17.52 -0.67 -26.50
C LEU A 786 -16.08 -0.81 -25.98
N CYS A 787 -15.22 -1.59 -26.63
CA CYS A 787 -13.92 -2.02 -26.07
C CYS A 787 -12.93 -0.87 -25.81
N ASN A 788 -13.12 0.27 -26.48
CA ASN A 788 -12.29 1.47 -26.32
C ASN A 788 -12.91 2.51 -25.37
N PHE A 789 -14.09 2.24 -24.80
CA PHE A 789 -14.78 3.15 -23.90
C PHE A 789 -14.31 2.94 -22.45
N LYS A 790 -14.33 4.06 -21.72
CA LYS A 790 -14.12 4.11 -20.27
C LYS A 790 -15.12 5.08 -19.67
N THR A 791 -15.57 4.82 -18.46
CA THR A 791 -16.36 5.77 -17.67
C THR A 791 -15.51 6.97 -17.25
N PRO A 792 -16.11 8.07 -16.76
CA PRO A 792 -15.35 9.23 -16.27
C PRO A 792 -14.35 8.88 -15.16
N SER A 793 -14.65 7.90 -14.31
CA SER A 793 -13.74 7.38 -13.28
C SER A 793 -12.62 6.49 -13.85
N GLY A 794 -12.72 6.09 -15.12
CA GLY A 794 -11.77 5.23 -15.82
C GLY A 794 -12.08 3.74 -15.81
N PHE A 795 -13.29 3.32 -15.42
CA PHE A 795 -13.70 1.91 -15.50
C PHE A 795 -13.95 1.49 -16.95
N THR A 796 -13.51 0.30 -17.35
CA THR A 796 -13.47 -0.15 -18.76
C THR A 796 -14.42 -1.32 -19.00
N LEU A 797 -14.71 -1.61 -20.28
CA LEU A 797 -15.49 -2.81 -20.64
C LEU A 797 -14.86 -4.10 -20.09
N ASP A 798 -13.53 -4.22 -20.16
CA ASP A 798 -12.82 -5.37 -19.57
C ASP A 798 -13.04 -5.45 -18.05
N GLY A 799 -13.11 -4.32 -17.35
CA GLY A 799 -13.51 -4.27 -15.95
C GLY A 799 -14.93 -4.78 -15.70
N VAL A 800 -15.87 -4.46 -16.59
CA VAL A 800 -17.27 -4.89 -16.51
C VAL A 800 -17.39 -6.41 -16.64
N ILE A 801 -16.71 -7.01 -17.63
CA ILE A 801 -16.94 -8.41 -18.03
C ILE A 801 -15.98 -9.42 -17.39
N GLN A 802 -14.90 -8.98 -16.74
CA GLN A 802 -13.83 -9.90 -16.30
C GLN A 802 -14.34 -11.04 -15.41
N THR A 803 -15.28 -10.76 -14.51
CA THR A 803 -15.85 -11.80 -13.65
C THR A 803 -16.53 -12.90 -14.45
N GLY A 804 -17.27 -12.57 -15.51
CA GLY A 804 -17.92 -13.55 -16.38
C GLY A 804 -16.96 -14.25 -17.33
N VAL A 805 -15.86 -13.60 -17.73
CA VAL A 805 -14.82 -14.21 -18.58
C VAL A 805 -14.01 -15.26 -17.80
N ASP A 806 -13.56 -14.92 -16.58
CA ASP A 806 -12.76 -15.84 -15.76
C ASP A 806 -13.59 -16.99 -15.16
N ASN A 807 -14.92 -16.81 -15.09
CA ASN A 807 -15.85 -17.76 -14.51
C ASN A 807 -16.86 -18.21 -15.56
N PRO A 808 -16.64 -19.34 -16.25
CA PRO A 808 -17.51 -19.81 -17.32
C PRO A 808 -18.94 -20.09 -16.87
N GLY A 809 -19.23 -20.11 -15.56
CA GLY A 809 -20.57 -20.29 -15.02
C GLY A 809 -20.86 -21.75 -14.67
N HIS A 810 -22.03 -21.97 -14.10
CA HIS A 810 -22.46 -23.30 -13.64
C HIS A 810 -23.48 -23.88 -14.63
N PRO A 811 -23.48 -25.20 -14.91
CA PRO A 811 -24.41 -25.79 -15.89
C PRO A 811 -25.89 -25.55 -15.57
N PHE A 812 -26.22 -25.45 -14.28
CA PHE A 812 -27.60 -25.39 -13.79
C PHE A 812 -28.06 -23.99 -13.34
N ILE A 813 -27.15 -23.00 -13.25
CA ILE A 813 -27.47 -21.66 -12.72
C ILE A 813 -26.89 -20.58 -13.64
N TYR A 814 -27.74 -19.72 -14.17
CA TYR A 814 -27.34 -18.56 -14.96
C TYR A 814 -26.89 -17.40 -14.05
N THR A 815 -25.58 -17.21 -13.94
CA THR A 815 -25.00 -16.01 -13.32
C THR A 815 -25.08 -14.81 -14.27
N VAL A 816 -24.87 -13.60 -13.74
CA VAL A 816 -24.92 -12.37 -14.54
C VAL A 816 -23.67 -12.23 -15.43
N GLY A 817 -22.48 -12.42 -14.86
CA GLY A 817 -21.20 -12.30 -15.60
C GLY A 817 -20.69 -10.87 -15.81
N CYS A 818 -21.38 -9.85 -15.31
CA CYS A 818 -20.97 -8.43 -15.34
C CYS A 818 -21.01 -7.79 -13.96
N VAL A 819 -20.19 -6.77 -13.75
CA VAL A 819 -20.26 -5.83 -12.60
C VAL A 819 -20.13 -4.38 -13.05
N ALA A 820 -20.67 -3.45 -12.27
CA ALA A 820 -20.47 -2.02 -12.44
C ALA A 820 -19.33 -1.49 -11.56
N GLY A 821 -18.52 -0.59 -12.11
CA GLY A 821 -17.43 0.06 -11.37
C GLY A 821 -17.82 1.42 -10.81
N ASP A 822 -18.82 2.06 -11.38
CA ASP A 822 -19.40 3.33 -10.97
C ASP A 822 -20.84 3.44 -11.50
N GLU A 823 -21.50 4.57 -11.22
CA GLU A 823 -22.88 4.80 -11.64
C GLU A 823 -22.99 4.91 -13.16
N GLU A 824 -22.04 5.60 -13.80
CA GLU A 824 -21.99 5.84 -15.25
C GLU A 824 -21.74 4.56 -16.07
N THR A 825 -21.29 3.47 -15.44
CA THR A 825 -21.08 2.17 -16.08
C THR A 825 -22.33 1.70 -16.83
N TYR A 826 -23.52 1.87 -16.25
CA TYR A 826 -24.77 1.45 -16.87
C TYR A 826 -25.16 2.29 -18.09
N GLU A 827 -24.69 3.53 -18.18
CA GLU A 827 -24.89 4.39 -19.35
C GLU A 827 -23.85 4.10 -20.43
N VAL A 828 -22.56 4.15 -20.07
CA VAL A 828 -21.43 4.01 -21.00
C VAL A 828 -21.43 2.65 -21.68
N PHE A 829 -21.78 1.59 -20.94
CA PHE A 829 -21.81 0.22 -21.44
C PHE A 829 -23.24 -0.32 -21.60
N GLY A 830 -24.26 0.55 -21.70
CA GLY A 830 -25.67 0.17 -21.81
C GLY A 830 -25.98 -0.75 -23.01
N ALA A 831 -25.22 -0.63 -24.12
CA ALA A 831 -25.39 -1.53 -25.26
C ALA A 831 -25.11 -3.03 -24.93
N LEU A 832 -24.37 -3.31 -23.87
CA LEU A 832 -24.22 -4.65 -23.30
C LEU A 832 -25.12 -4.85 -22.07
N LEU A 833 -25.14 -3.88 -21.16
CA LEU A 833 -25.81 -4.04 -19.86
C LEU A 833 -27.33 -4.05 -19.98
N ASP A 834 -27.94 -3.31 -20.91
CA ASP A 834 -29.40 -3.31 -21.10
C ASP A 834 -29.92 -4.69 -21.54
N PRO A 835 -29.35 -5.37 -22.56
CA PRO A 835 -29.72 -6.75 -22.88
C PRO A 835 -29.54 -7.73 -21.72
N VAL A 836 -28.48 -7.57 -20.93
CA VAL A 836 -28.23 -8.41 -19.74
C VAL A 836 -29.28 -8.17 -18.67
N ILE A 837 -29.65 -6.91 -18.42
CA ILE A 837 -30.69 -6.51 -17.46
C ILE A 837 -32.04 -7.05 -17.92
N GLU A 838 -32.40 -6.88 -19.20
CA GLU A 838 -33.65 -7.37 -19.77
C GLU A 838 -33.77 -8.88 -19.61
N ALA A 839 -32.72 -9.64 -19.95
CA ALA A 839 -32.71 -11.08 -19.83
C ALA A 839 -32.75 -11.55 -18.36
N ARG A 840 -32.04 -10.88 -17.46
CA ARG A 840 -32.00 -11.24 -16.03
C ARG A 840 -33.28 -10.87 -15.29
N HIS A 841 -33.93 -9.78 -15.66
CA HIS A 841 -35.09 -9.20 -14.96
C HIS A 841 -36.39 -9.32 -15.77
N ASN A 842 -36.59 -10.50 -16.38
CA ASN A 842 -37.87 -10.91 -16.96
C ASN A 842 -38.44 -9.92 -18.00
N GLY A 843 -37.59 -9.43 -18.91
CA GLY A 843 -38.01 -8.52 -19.97
C GLY A 843 -38.05 -7.04 -19.57
N TYR A 844 -37.37 -6.64 -18.50
CA TYR A 844 -37.26 -5.24 -18.10
C TYR A 844 -36.47 -4.43 -19.14
N LYS A 845 -37.20 -3.77 -20.05
CA LYS A 845 -36.64 -3.04 -21.18
C LYS A 845 -35.95 -1.75 -20.75
N LYS A 846 -34.99 -1.28 -21.55
CA LYS A 846 -34.22 -0.03 -21.32
C LYS A 846 -35.05 1.25 -21.12
N ASP A 847 -36.30 1.26 -21.57
CA ASP A 847 -37.24 2.39 -21.46
C ASP A 847 -38.28 2.20 -20.34
N ALA A 848 -38.26 1.05 -19.65
CA ALA A 848 -39.09 0.80 -18.48
C ALA A 848 -38.66 1.72 -17.32
N LYS A 849 -39.62 2.06 -16.45
CA LYS A 849 -39.36 2.88 -15.28
C LYS A 849 -39.55 2.05 -14.02
N HIS A 850 -38.64 2.22 -13.08
CA HIS A 850 -38.70 1.52 -11.81
C HIS A 850 -39.66 2.25 -10.88
N VAL A 851 -40.33 1.50 -10.01
CA VAL A 851 -41.24 2.04 -9.01
C VAL A 851 -40.63 1.80 -7.65
N THR A 852 -40.55 2.84 -6.82
CA THR A 852 -40.06 2.78 -5.43
C THR A 852 -41.20 3.09 -4.48
N ASP A 853 -41.36 2.29 -3.43
CA ASP A 853 -42.34 2.51 -2.38
C ASP A 853 -41.82 1.92 -1.06
N LEU A 854 -41.33 2.81 -0.20
CA LEU A 854 -40.84 2.50 1.14
C LEU A 854 -41.87 2.85 2.24
N ASN A 855 -43.15 3.04 1.89
CA ASN A 855 -44.18 3.25 2.91
C ASN A 855 -44.67 1.89 3.47
N HIS A 856 -44.22 1.56 4.68
CA HIS A 856 -44.60 0.29 5.33
C HIS A 856 -46.10 0.16 5.62
N GLU A 857 -46.85 1.27 5.67
CA GLU A 857 -48.30 1.25 5.89
C GLU A 857 -49.06 0.63 4.72
N HIS A 858 -48.48 0.63 3.52
CA HIS A 858 -49.07 -0.01 2.34
C HIS A 858 -48.98 -1.54 2.36
N LEU A 859 -48.22 -2.14 3.28
CA LEU A 859 -48.15 -3.59 3.44
C LEU A 859 -49.41 -4.12 4.14
N VAL A 860 -50.06 -5.11 3.54
CA VAL A 860 -51.27 -5.77 4.06
C VAL A 860 -50.92 -7.15 4.61
N GLY A 861 -51.40 -7.49 5.81
CA GLY A 861 -51.04 -8.73 6.51
C GLY A 861 -49.63 -8.69 7.13
N GLY A 862 -48.87 -9.77 7.04
CA GLY A 862 -47.49 -9.85 7.54
C GLY A 862 -47.34 -10.44 8.95
N ASP A 863 -48.43 -10.77 9.62
CA ASP A 863 -48.44 -11.64 10.81
C ASP A 863 -48.57 -13.10 10.35
N LEU A 864 -47.43 -13.71 10.02
CA LEU A 864 -47.37 -15.08 9.51
C LEU A 864 -47.41 -16.09 10.67
N ASP A 865 -47.88 -17.30 10.39
CA ASP A 865 -48.02 -18.36 11.38
C ASP A 865 -46.66 -18.75 11.98
N SER A 866 -46.46 -18.46 13.26
CA SER A 866 -45.19 -18.69 13.96
C SER A 866 -44.90 -20.16 14.28
N GLU A 867 -45.88 -21.07 14.12
CA GLU A 867 -45.63 -22.51 14.19
C GLU A 867 -44.81 -23.01 12.98
N PHE A 868 -44.98 -22.35 11.83
CA PHE A 868 -44.30 -22.69 10.58
C PHE A 868 -43.17 -21.71 10.25
N VAL A 869 -43.35 -20.41 10.51
CA VAL A 869 -42.39 -19.35 10.20
C VAL A 869 -41.49 -19.06 11.39
N LEU A 870 -40.21 -19.42 11.25
CA LEU A 870 -39.20 -19.35 12.31
C LEU A 870 -38.56 -17.97 12.43
N SER A 871 -38.43 -17.24 11.32
CA SER A 871 -37.87 -15.90 11.30
C SER A 871 -38.20 -15.15 10.02
N CYS A 872 -38.34 -13.84 10.11
CA CYS A 872 -38.52 -12.93 8.99
C CYS A 872 -37.26 -12.08 8.80
N ARG A 873 -36.89 -11.81 7.54
CA ARG A 873 -35.72 -11.01 7.20
C ARG A 873 -35.92 -10.22 5.91
N VAL A 874 -35.62 -8.94 5.94
CA VAL A 874 -35.59 -8.06 4.76
C VAL A 874 -34.22 -7.42 4.66
N ARG A 875 -33.60 -7.49 3.48
CA ARG A 875 -32.34 -6.80 3.21
C ARG A 875 -32.33 -6.07 1.89
N THR A 876 -31.50 -5.05 1.76
CA THR A 876 -31.18 -4.42 0.47
C THR A 876 -29.75 -3.90 0.41
N GLY A 877 -29.23 -3.67 -0.80
CA GLY A 877 -28.01 -2.91 -1.04
C GLY A 877 -28.30 -1.42 -1.26
N ARG A 878 -27.34 -0.56 -0.91
CA ARG A 878 -27.32 0.87 -1.29
C ARG A 878 -25.89 1.30 -1.64
N SER A 879 -25.77 2.16 -2.65
CA SER A 879 -24.50 2.77 -3.09
C SER A 879 -24.56 4.28 -2.95
N ILE A 880 -23.45 4.90 -2.58
CA ILE A 880 -23.35 6.34 -2.29
C ILE A 880 -22.89 7.07 -3.55
N ARG A 881 -23.65 8.06 -4.01
CA ARG A 881 -23.38 8.81 -5.25
C ARG A 881 -22.05 9.57 -5.16
N GLY A 882 -21.35 9.63 -6.29
CA GLY A 882 -20.06 10.33 -6.44
C GLY A 882 -18.84 9.56 -5.92
N LEU A 883 -19.02 8.31 -5.48
CA LEU A 883 -17.95 7.39 -5.11
C LEU A 883 -18.04 6.15 -5.99
N SER A 884 -16.91 5.65 -6.49
CA SER A 884 -16.87 4.44 -7.31
C SER A 884 -17.34 3.21 -6.51
N LEU A 885 -17.94 2.22 -7.19
CA LEU A 885 -18.42 0.96 -6.62
C LEU A 885 -17.25 0.02 -6.25
N PRO A 886 -17.45 -1.00 -5.40
CA PRO A 886 -16.39 -1.88 -4.89
C PRO A 886 -15.42 -2.49 -5.92
N PRO A 887 -15.82 -2.84 -7.17
CA PRO A 887 -14.89 -3.30 -8.20
C PRO A 887 -13.82 -2.27 -8.58
N HIS A 888 -14.12 -0.97 -8.49
CA HIS A 888 -13.30 0.11 -9.01
C HIS A 888 -12.80 1.11 -7.96
N CYS A 889 -13.44 1.16 -6.78
CA CYS A 889 -13.08 2.14 -5.75
C CYS A 889 -11.62 2.09 -5.32
N THR A 890 -11.05 3.26 -5.08
CA THR A 890 -9.76 3.43 -4.43
C THR A 890 -9.88 3.16 -2.92
N ARG A 891 -8.74 2.93 -2.24
CA ARG A 891 -8.72 2.82 -0.76
C ARG A 891 -9.31 4.06 -0.09
N ALA A 892 -9.04 5.24 -0.66
CA ALA A 892 -9.55 6.51 -0.15
C ALA A 892 -11.08 6.61 -0.29
N GLU A 893 -11.62 6.28 -1.47
CA GLU A 893 -13.08 6.23 -1.66
C GLU A 893 -13.73 5.20 -0.72
N ARG A 894 -13.12 4.03 -0.56
CA ARG A 894 -13.64 2.99 0.35
C ARG A 894 -13.70 3.46 1.80
N ARG A 895 -12.66 4.14 2.29
CA ARG A 895 -12.63 4.77 3.62
C ARG A 895 -13.63 5.93 3.74
N GLU A 896 -13.84 6.68 2.67
CA GLU A 896 -14.86 7.74 2.64
C GLU A 896 -16.28 7.15 2.69
N VAL A 897 -16.53 6.01 2.02
CA VAL A 897 -17.79 5.25 2.18
C VAL A 897 -18.00 4.85 3.63
N GLU A 898 -16.99 4.24 4.27
CA GLU A 898 -17.06 3.86 5.69
C GLU A 898 -17.37 5.06 6.57
N LYS A 899 -16.64 6.16 6.39
CA LYS A 899 -16.83 7.39 7.15
C LYS A 899 -18.24 7.95 7.01
N ILE A 900 -18.76 8.07 5.79
CA ILE A 900 -20.12 8.59 5.53
C ILE A 900 -21.16 7.68 6.18
N ALA A 901 -20.99 6.36 6.03
CA ALA A 901 -21.88 5.36 6.60
C ALA A 901 -21.91 5.47 8.12
N VAL A 902 -20.75 5.36 8.78
CA VAL A 902 -20.62 5.39 10.24
C VAL A 902 -21.12 6.71 10.82
N THR A 903 -20.77 7.85 10.20
CA THR A 903 -21.26 9.17 10.64
C THR A 903 -22.78 9.26 10.62
N SER A 904 -23.43 8.62 9.65
CA SER A 904 -24.89 8.59 9.56
C SER A 904 -25.49 7.60 10.56
N LEU A 905 -24.88 6.42 10.71
CA LEU A 905 -25.36 5.36 11.59
C LEU A 905 -25.21 5.71 13.08
N ASP A 906 -24.17 6.45 13.45
CA ASP A 906 -23.93 6.91 14.83
C ASP A 906 -24.98 7.92 15.33
N LYS A 907 -25.72 8.55 14.41
CA LYS A 907 -26.82 9.47 14.72
C LYS A 907 -28.17 8.78 14.84
N LEU A 908 -28.26 7.47 14.61
CA LEU A 908 -29.52 6.74 14.79
C LEU A 908 -29.86 6.65 16.28
N GLU A 909 -31.12 6.94 16.62
CA GLU A 909 -31.62 6.99 17.98
C GLU A 909 -32.75 5.97 18.22
N GLY A 910 -33.23 5.89 19.46
CA GLY A 910 -34.35 5.02 19.83
C GLY A 910 -34.07 3.54 19.55
N SER A 911 -35.02 2.86 18.92
CA SER A 911 -34.91 1.43 18.56
C SER A 911 -33.84 1.14 17.50
N LEU A 912 -33.33 2.18 16.82
CA LEU A 912 -32.26 2.08 15.83
C LEU A 912 -30.90 2.50 16.38
N LYS A 913 -30.78 2.82 17.68
CA LYS A 913 -29.47 3.10 18.28
C LYS A 913 -28.59 1.84 18.25
N GLY A 914 -27.31 2.01 17.91
CA GLY A 914 -26.38 0.88 17.75
C GLY A 914 -24.91 1.25 17.79
N ARG A 915 -24.08 0.28 17.39
CA ARG A 915 -22.61 0.39 17.39
C ARG A 915 -22.00 -0.19 16.11
N TYR A 916 -20.94 0.46 15.62
CA TYR A 916 -20.09 -0.02 14.53
C TYR A 916 -18.88 -0.84 15.04
N TYR A 917 -18.57 -1.91 14.32
CA TYR A 917 -17.45 -2.83 14.54
C TYR A 917 -16.61 -2.91 13.25
N PRO A 918 -15.50 -2.17 13.16
CA PRO A 918 -14.59 -2.27 12.01
C PRO A 918 -13.86 -3.61 12.03
N LEU A 919 -13.86 -4.34 10.91
CA LEU A 919 -13.18 -5.64 10.79
C LEU A 919 -11.68 -5.56 11.10
N SER A 920 -11.04 -4.43 10.80
CA SER A 920 -9.60 -4.23 11.03
C SER A 920 -9.19 -4.07 12.49
N LYS A 921 -10.15 -3.79 13.39
CA LYS A 921 -9.90 -3.64 14.85
C LYS A 921 -10.77 -4.57 15.70
N MET A 922 -11.45 -5.53 15.06
CA MET A 922 -12.34 -6.48 15.74
C MET A 922 -11.50 -7.45 16.57
N THR A 923 -11.86 -7.65 17.84
CA THR A 923 -11.19 -8.66 18.68
C THR A 923 -11.71 -10.07 18.35
N ASP A 924 -10.96 -11.10 18.74
CA ASP A 924 -11.40 -12.49 18.55
C ASP A 924 -12.74 -12.77 19.27
N GLU A 925 -12.98 -12.16 20.43
CA GLU A 925 -14.25 -12.28 21.15
C GLU A 925 -15.40 -11.60 20.41
N GLU A 926 -15.20 -10.37 19.92
CA GLU A 926 -16.20 -9.66 19.11
C GLU A 926 -16.51 -10.44 17.83
N GLN A 927 -15.47 -10.95 17.16
CA GLN A 927 -15.61 -11.76 15.96
C GLN A 927 -16.41 -13.05 16.23
N ASN A 928 -16.04 -13.81 17.26
CA ASN A 928 -16.74 -15.03 17.64
C ASN A 928 -18.20 -14.76 18.01
N GLN A 929 -18.48 -13.65 18.68
CA GLN A 929 -19.84 -13.25 19.02
C GLN A 929 -20.66 -12.90 17.76
N LEU A 930 -20.09 -12.16 16.81
CA LEU A 930 -20.75 -11.84 15.54
C LEU A 930 -20.94 -13.06 14.64
N ILE A 931 -20.04 -14.04 14.68
CA ILE A 931 -20.22 -15.35 14.03
C ILE A 931 -21.41 -16.08 14.66
N LYS A 932 -21.45 -16.16 16.00
CA LYS A 932 -22.53 -16.82 16.74
C LYS A 932 -23.89 -16.18 16.52
N ASP A 933 -23.92 -14.86 16.35
CA ASP A 933 -25.15 -14.11 16.03
C ASP A 933 -25.53 -14.20 14.54
N HIS A 934 -24.70 -14.83 13.70
CA HIS A 934 -24.83 -14.90 12.24
C HIS A 934 -24.80 -13.52 11.55
N PHE A 935 -24.02 -12.58 12.12
CA PHE A 935 -23.90 -11.20 11.65
C PHE A 935 -22.63 -10.94 10.85
N LEU A 936 -21.57 -11.71 11.08
CA LEU A 936 -20.30 -11.57 10.39
C LEU A 936 -20.39 -12.01 8.93
N PHE A 937 -19.83 -11.23 8.01
CA PHE A 937 -19.57 -11.65 6.64
C PHE A 937 -18.09 -12.00 6.45
N ASP A 938 -17.82 -13.04 5.67
CA ASP A 938 -16.47 -13.55 5.45
C ASP A 938 -15.70 -12.77 4.38
N LYS A 939 -14.37 -12.96 4.39
CA LYS A 939 -13.52 -12.49 3.30
C LYS A 939 -14.03 -13.07 1.97
N PRO A 940 -14.19 -12.26 0.91
CA PRO A 940 -14.54 -12.77 -0.40
C PRO A 940 -13.47 -13.75 -0.92
N VAL A 941 -13.81 -15.03 -0.97
CA VAL A 941 -12.96 -16.11 -1.53
C VAL A 941 -13.51 -16.67 -2.84
N SER A 942 -14.77 -16.37 -3.15
CA SER A 942 -15.41 -16.80 -4.40
C SER A 942 -14.66 -16.23 -5.61
N PRO A 943 -14.33 -17.07 -6.61
CA PRO A 943 -13.78 -16.63 -7.90
C PRO A 943 -14.57 -15.49 -8.56
N LEU A 944 -15.89 -15.44 -8.37
CA LEU A 944 -16.73 -14.37 -8.90
C LEU A 944 -16.38 -12.99 -8.32
N LEU A 945 -16.13 -12.93 -7.00
CA LEU A 945 -15.84 -11.70 -6.25
C LEU A 945 -14.37 -11.31 -6.34
N THR A 946 -13.48 -12.29 -6.46
CA THR A 946 -12.03 -12.03 -6.60
C THR A 946 -11.69 -11.55 -8.01
N SER A 947 -12.25 -12.16 -9.07
CA SER A 947 -12.09 -11.70 -10.46
C SER A 947 -12.74 -10.33 -10.72
N SER A 948 -13.77 -9.95 -9.96
CA SER A 948 -14.36 -8.60 -10.00
C SER A 948 -13.63 -7.57 -9.13
N ARG A 949 -12.51 -7.95 -8.50
CA ARG A 949 -11.65 -7.08 -7.67
C ARG A 949 -12.32 -6.55 -6.37
N MET A 950 -13.40 -7.19 -5.91
CA MET A 950 -14.12 -6.76 -4.71
C MET A 950 -13.38 -7.15 -3.41
N ALA A 951 -12.51 -8.16 -3.48
CA ALA A 951 -11.67 -8.65 -2.37
C ALA A 951 -10.43 -7.78 -2.04
N ARG A 952 -10.14 -6.74 -2.84
CA ARG A 952 -8.91 -5.93 -2.72
C ARG A 952 -8.78 -5.25 -1.37
N ASP A 953 -7.55 -5.14 -0.87
CA ASP A 953 -7.20 -4.37 0.33
C ASP A 953 -7.93 -4.86 1.60
N TRP A 954 -8.33 -6.14 1.66
CA TRP A 954 -9.08 -6.69 2.78
C TRP A 954 -8.26 -6.72 4.09
N PRO A 955 -8.81 -6.35 5.28
CA PRO A 955 -10.19 -5.91 5.55
C PRO A 955 -10.38 -4.38 5.64
N ASP A 956 -9.52 -3.56 5.00
CA ASP A 956 -9.51 -2.10 5.14
C ASP A 956 -10.88 -1.45 4.87
N ALA A 957 -11.35 -0.61 5.79
CA ALA A 957 -12.63 0.10 5.70
C ALA A 957 -13.88 -0.79 5.50
N ARG A 958 -13.85 -2.02 6.02
CA ARG A 958 -15.03 -2.91 6.11
C ARG A 958 -15.43 -3.08 7.55
N GLY A 959 -16.72 -3.22 7.79
CA GLY A 959 -17.23 -3.43 9.13
C GLY A 959 -18.72 -3.66 9.16
N ILE A 960 -19.20 -3.86 10.38
CA ILE A 960 -20.59 -4.21 10.68
C ILE A 960 -21.10 -3.22 11.69
N TRP A 961 -22.23 -2.60 11.41
CA TRP A 961 -23.01 -1.90 12.40
C TRP A 961 -24.25 -2.73 12.74
N HIS A 962 -24.65 -2.78 14.01
CA HIS A 962 -25.96 -3.29 14.39
C HIS A 962 -26.54 -2.50 15.56
N ASN A 963 -27.87 -2.48 15.66
CA ASN A 963 -28.58 -1.85 16.77
C ASN A 963 -28.46 -2.68 18.07
N ASP A 964 -28.77 -2.06 19.20
CA ASP A 964 -28.67 -2.69 20.53
C ASP A 964 -29.56 -3.93 20.65
N ALA A 965 -30.72 -3.92 19.98
CA ALA A 965 -31.68 -5.04 19.96
C ALA A 965 -31.29 -6.17 18.99
N LYS A 966 -30.19 -6.04 18.22
CA LYS A 966 -29.70 -7.04 17.27
C LYS A 966 -30.75 -7.47 16.23
N ASN A 967 -31.61 -6.55 15.82
CA ASN A 967 -32.70 -6.78 14.86
C ASN A 967 -32.67 -5.82 13.66
N PHE A 968 -31.67 -4.93 13.60
CA PHE A 968 -31.33 -4.07 12.47
C PHE A 968 -29.81 -3.97 12.31
N LEU A 969 -29.28 -4.21 11.10
CA LEU A 969 -27.86 -4.34 10.81
C LEU A 969 -27.48 -3.66 9.50
N VAL A 970 -26.24 -3.18 9.41
CA VAL A 970 -25.67 -2.62 8.19
C VAL A 970 -24.26 -3.17 7.99
N TRP A 971 -24.02 -3.87 6.88
CA TRP A 971 -22.66 -4.20 6.45
C TRP A 971 -22.13 -3.08 5.56
N VAL A 972 -20.86 -2.73 5.79
CA VAL A 972 -20.18 -1.63 5.10
C VAL A 972 -19.08 -2.21 4.20
N ASN A 973 -19.08 -1.83 2.92
CA ASN A 973 -18.07 -2.18 1.91
C ASN A 973 -17.87 -3.69 1.62
N GLU A 974 -18.96 -4.47 1.66
CA GLU A 974 -18.97 -5.90 1.27
C GLU A 974 -19.14 -6.07 -0.26
N GLU A 975 -20.34 -6.39 -0.75
CA GLU A 975 -20.64 -6.48 -2.18
C GLU A 975 -21.01 -5.10 -2.78
N ASP A 976 -21.67 -4.28 -1.98
CA ASP A 976 -22.08 -2.91 -2.28
C ASP A 976 -21.55 -1.98 -1.17
N HIS A 977 -21.74 -0.65 -1.27
CA HIS A 977 -21.29 0.26 -0.19
C HIS A 977 -21.97 -0.07 1.14
N LEU A 978 -23.29 -0.28 1.11
CA LEU A 978 -24.07 -0.68 2.27
C LEU A 978 -24.96 -1.87 1.94
N ARG A 979 -25.08 -2.78 2.91
CA ARG A 979 -26.15 -3.78 2.94
C ARG A 979 -26.95 -3.63 4.22
N VAL A 980 -28.15 -3.09 4.09
CA VAL A 980 -29.07 -2.80 5.20
C VAL A 980 -29.99 -4.00 5.40
N ILE A 981 -30.13 -4.45 6.64
CA ILE A 981 -30.82 -5.69 7.02
C ILE A 981 -31.71 -5.41 8.23
N SER A 982 -32.98 -5.82 8.15
CA SER A 982 -33.88 -5.93 9.29
C SER A 982 -34.30 -7.39 9.43
N MET A 983 -34.31 -7.91 10.66
CA MET A 983 -34.68 -9.30 10.91
C MET A 983 -35.21 -9.50 12.33
N GLU A 984 -36.08 -10.49 12.51
CA GLU A 984 -36.48 -10.98 13.83
C GLU A 984 -36.96 -12.44 13.77
N LYS A 985 -37.05 -13.08 14.94
CA LYS A 985 -37.63 -14.43 15.07
C LYS A 985 -39.16 -14.37 14.99
N GLY A 986 -39.76 -15.46 14.55
CA GLY A 986 -41.21 -15.59 14.35
C GLY A 986 -41.69 -15.00 13.02
N GLY A 987 -43.01 -14.92 12.87
CA GLY A 987 -43.69 -14.58 11.62
C GLY A 987 -44.04 -13.11 11.40
N ASN A 988 -43.55 -12.17 12.23
CA ASN A 988 -43.91 -10.75 12.13
C ASN A 988 -43.11 -10.02 11.03
N MET A 989 -43.43 -10.31 9.77
CA MET A 989 -42.86 -9.61 8.61
C MET A 989 -43.23 -8.12 8.60
N ARG A 990 -44.41 -7.76 9.13
CA ARG A 990 -44.86 -6.36 9.22
C ARG A 990 -43.89 -5.51 10.04
N GLY A 991 -43.55 -5.94 11.26
CA GLY A 991 -42.61 -5.22 12.13
C GLY A 991 -41.19 -5.19 11.57
N VAL A 992 -40.73 -6.27 10.93
CA VAL A 992 -39.44 -6.29 10.23
C VAL A 992 -39.40 -5.26 9.12
N PHE A 993 -40.44 -5.19 8.29
CA PHE A 993 -40.52 -4.29 7.16
C PHE A 993 -40.70 -2.83 7.57
N GLU A 994 -41.49 -2.56 8.61
CA GLU A 994 -41.60 -1.23 9.22
C GLU A 994 -40.23 -0.71 9.68
N ARG A 995 -39.51 -1.49 10.48
CA ARG A 995 -38.16 -1.15 10.96
C ARG A 995 -37.17 -0.97 9.81
N PHE A 996 -37.29 -1.78 8.76
CA PHE A 996 -36.48 -1.68 7.54
C PHE A 996 -36.71 -0.34 6.81
N CYS A 997 -37.97 0.03 6.56
CA CYS A 997 -38.32 1.27 5.89
C CYS A 997 -37.94 2.51 6.71
N GLN A 998 -38.21 2.50 8.00
CA GLN A 998 -37.84 3.58 8.92
C GLN A 998 -36.31 3.74 8.97
N GLY A 999 -35.57 2.64 9.12
CA GLY A 999 -34.12 2.64 9.13
C GLY A 999 -33.51 3.19 7.85
N LEU A 1000 -33.98 2.73 6.67
CA LEU A 1000 -33.51 3.27 5.39
C LEU A 1000 -33.80 4.76 5.23
N SER A 1001 -35.02 5.19 5.57
CA SER A 1001 -35.44 6.58 5.43
C SER A 1001 -34.62 7.51 6.33
N GLN A 1002 -34.33 7.09 7.57
CA GLN A 1002 -33.48 7.85 8.49
C GLN A 1002 -32.03 7.89 8.01
N ILE A 1003 -31.46 6.76 7.60
CA ILE A 1003 -30.09 6.73 7.06
C ILE A 1003 -29.97 7.66 5.86
N GLU A 1004 -30.92 7.61 4.92
CA GLU A 1004 -30.90 8.47 3.73
C GLU A 1004 -31.06 9.96 4.08
N SER A 1005 -31.93 10.30 5.03
CA SER A 1005 -32.09 11.68 5.52
C SER A 1005 -30.79 12.21 6.13
N LEU A 1006 -30.16 11.43 7.01
CA LEU A 1006 -28.91 11.80 7.68
C LEU A 1006 -27.74 11.93 6.68
N MET A 1007 -27.71 11.10 5.64
CA MET A 1007 -26.76 11.27 4.53
C MET A 1007 -27.01 12.58 3.78
N LYS A 1008 -28.26 12.91 3.46
CA LYS A 1008 -28.64 14.16 2.76
C LYS A 1008 -28.26 15.40 3.56
N GLU A 1009 -28.43 15.39 4.88
CA GLU A 1009 -27.97 16.48 5.76
C GLU A 1009 -26.45 16.73 5.66
N SER A 1010 -25.67 15.71 5.33
CA SER A 1010 -24.22 15.80 5.10
C SER A 1010 -23.83 16.08 3.64
N GLY A 1011 -24.80 16.38 2.77
CA GLY A 1011 -24.59 16.63 1.34
C GLY A 1011 -24.25 15.38 0.53
N LYS A 1012 -24.68 14.20 1.01
CA LYS A 1012 -24.49 12.90 0.35
C LYS A 1012 -25.85 12.28 0.01
N GLU A 1013 -25.89 11.42 -0.99
CA GLU A 1013 -27.12 10.73 -1.39
C GLU A 1013 -26.82 9.35 -1.97
N PHE A 1014 -27.85 8.51 -2.08
CA PHE A 1014 -27.72 7.22 -2.75
C PHE A 1014 -27.74 7.36 -4.28
N MET A 1015 -27.05 6.45 -4.97
CA MET A 1015 -27.15 6.31 -6.42
C MET A 1015 -28.54 5.79 -6.77
N TRP A 1016 -29.28 6.58 -7.54
CA TRP A 1016 -30.65 6.28 -7.95
C TRP A 1016 -30.97 6.95 -9.29
N ASN A 1017 -31.70 6.27 -10.16
CA ASN A 1017 -32.31 6.89 -11.33
C ASN A 1017 -33.67 6.25 -11.66
N GLU A 1018 -34.46 6.93 -12.48
CA GLU A 1018 -35.84 6.52 -12.80
C GLU A 1018 -35.93 5.17 -13.52
N HIS A 1019 -34.91 4.81 -14.31
CA HIS A 1019 -34.89 3.56 -15.07
C HIS A 1019 -34.48 2.37 -14.20
N LEU A 1020 -33.41 2.49 -13.42
CA LEU A 1020 -32.78 1.38 -12.70
C LEU A 1020 -33.13 1.33 -11.21
N GLY A 1021 -33.86 2.32 -10.69
CA GLY A 1021 -34.03 2.47 -9.25
C GLY A 1021 -32.69 2.73 -8.56
N TYR A 1022 -32.46 2.09 -7.42
CA TYR A 1022 -31.17 2.16 -6.74
C TYR A 1022 -30.10 1.38 -7.51
N VAL A 1023 -28.99 2.06 -7.80
CA VAL A 1023 -27.88 1.51 -8.60
C VAL A 1023 -26.90 0.77 -7.69
N LEU A 1024 -26.58 -0.48 -8.05
CA LEU A 1024 -25.73 -1.39 -7.28
C LEU A 1024 -24.68 -2.06 -8.18
N THR A 1025 -23.71 -2.71 -7.53
CA THR A 1025 -22.54 -3.32 -8.19
C THR A 1025 -22.93 -4.39 -9.19
N CYS A 1026 -23.81 -5.31 -8.78
CA CYS A 1026 -24.26 -6.39 -9.63
C CYS A 1026 -25.57 -6.00 -10.32
N PRO A 1027 -25.71 -6.17 -11.66
CA PRO A 1027 -26.94 -5.89 -12.37
C PRO A 1027 -28.16 -6.65 -11.80
N SER A 1028 -27.97 -7.82 -11.19
CA SER A 1028 -29.08 -8.56 -10.55
C SER A 1028 -29.63 -7.90 -9.29
N ASN A 1029 -28.91 -6.94 -8.71
CA ASN A 1029 -29.32 -6.23 -7.50
C ASN A 1029 -29.96 -4.87 -7.80
N LEU A 1030 -30.09 -4.44 -9.06
CA LEU A 1030 -30.73 -3.16 -9.40
C LEU A 1030 -32.21 -3.10 -8.95
N GLY A 1031 -32.76 -1.89 -8.96
CA GLY A 1031 -34.14 -1.59 -8.59
C GLY A 1031 -34.25 -1.35 -7.09
N THR A 1032 -34.98 -2.22 -6.41
CA THR A 1032 -35.11 -2.18 -4.96
C THR A 1032 -33.85 -2.64 -4.24
N GLY A 1033 -33.05 -3.51 -4.90
CA GLY A 1033 -32.01 -4.32 -4.28
C GLY A 1033 -32.51 -5.33 -3.25
N LEU A 1034 -33.83 -5.43 -3.07
CA LEU A 1034 -34.46 -6.07 -1.94
C LEU A 1034 -34.46 -7.59 -2.06
N ARG A 1035 -34.12 -8.24 -0.95
CA ARG A 1035 -34.45 -9.65 -0.68
C ARG A 1035 -35.18 -9.71 0.66
N GLY A 1036 -36.50 -9.81 0.60
CA GLY A 1036 -37.39 -10.14 1.69
C GLY A 1036 -37.66 -11.65 1.67
N GLY A 1037 -37.59 -12.28 2.84
CA GLY A 1037 -37.81 -13.71 2.95
C GLY A 1037 -38.01 -14.18 4.37
N VAL A 1038 -38.36 -15.45 4.49
CA VAL A 1038 -38.61 -16.12 5.76
C VAL A 1038 -37.92 -17.47 5.80
N HIS A 1039 -37.55 -17.89 7.01
CA HIS A 1039 -37.32 -19.31 7.26
C HIS A 1039 -38.67 -19.95 7.61
N VAL A 1040 -39.14 -20.87 6.78
CA VAL A 1040 -40.43 -21.55 6.95
C VAL A 1040 -40.26 -23.06 6.87
N LYS A 1041 -40.94 -23.78 7.76
CA LYS A 1041 -40.94 -25.23 7.86
C LYS A 1041 -42.09 -25.81 7.04
N LEU A 1042 -41.77 -26.61 6.01
CA LEU A 1042 -42.73 -27.17 5.04
C LEU A 1042 -42.43 -28.66 4.76
N PRO A 1043 -42.45 -29.55 5.76
CA PRO A 1043 -41.99 -30.93 5.62
C PRO A 1043 -42.76 -31.73 4.56
N GLN A 1044 -44.08 -31.55 4.43
CA GLN A 1044 -44.88 -32.28 3.45
C GLN A 1044 -44.76 -31.68 2.05
N LEU A 1045 -44.93 -30.36 1.92
CA LEU A 1045 -44.84 -29.66 0.64
C LEU A 1045 -43.45 -29.80 0.03
N SER A 1046 -42.39 -29.87 0.84
CA SER A 1046 -41.02 -30.08 0.34
C SER A 1046 -40.81 -31.39 -0.43
N GLN A 1047 -41.63 -32.41 -0.13
CA GLN A 1047 -41.61 -33.71 -0.81
C GLN A 1047 -42.61 -33.79 -1.97
N HIS A 1048 -43.47 -32.78 -2.12
CA HIS A 1048 -44.50 -32.77 -3.13
C HIS A 1048 -43.91 -32.40 -4.51
N PRO A 1049 -44.23 -33.14 -5.60
CA PRO A 1049 -43.61 -32.93 -6.91
C PRO A 1049 -43.92 -31.55 -7.53
N ARG A 1050 -44.97 -30.88 -7.09
CA ARG A 1050 -45.38 -29.55 -7.58
C ARG A 1050 -44.77 -28.37 -6.82
N PHE A 1051 -43.89 -28.58 -5.85
CA PHE A 1051 -43.36 -27.49 -5.03
C PHE A 1051 -42.64 -26.41 -5.87
N ASP A 1052 -41.80 -26.83 -6.82
CA ASP A 1052 -41.08 -25.90 -7.69
C ASP A 1052 -42.02 -25.15 -8.65
N GLU A 1053 -43.06 -25.82 -9.17
CA GLU A 1053 -44.12 -25.20 -9.98
C GLU A 1053 -44.85 -24.11 -9.19
N ILE A 1054 -45.22 -24.38 -7.93
CA ILE A 1054 -45.91 -23.41 -7.07
C ILE A 1054 -45.04 -22.17 -6.83
N LEU A 1055 -43.75 -22.37 -6.51
CA LEU A 1055 -42.82 -21.25 -6.30
C LEU A 1055 -42.62 -20.40 -7.56
N GLU A 1056 -42.53 -21.03 -8.72
CA GLU A 1056 -42.40 -20.34 -10.01
C GLU A 1056 -43.60 -19.41 -10.27
N LYS A 1057 -44.82 -19.92 -10.08
CA LYS A 1057 -46.05 -19.12 -10.24
C LYS A 1057 -46.15 -17.98 -9.24
N LEU A 1058 -45.68 -18.18 -8.01
CA LEU A 1058 -45.65 -17.17 -6.97
C LEU A 1058 -44.52 -16.14 -7.13
N ARG A 1059 -43.60 -16.33 -8.09
CA ARG A 1059 -42.38 -15.52 -8.25
C ARG A 1059 -41.51 -15.53 -6.99
N LEU A 1060 -41.46 -16.68 -6.31
CA LEU A 1060 -40.63 -16.94 -5.13
C LEU A 1060 -39.50 -17.92 -5.45
N GLN A 1061 -38.47 -17.93 -4.63
CA GLN A 1061 -37.35 -18.86 -4.71
C GLN A 1061 -37.07 -19.50 -3.35
N LYS A 1062 -36.62 -20.75 -3.37
CA LYS A 1062 -36.19 -21.50 -2.18
C LYS A 1062 -34.68 -21.65 -2.09
N ARG A 1063 -34.11 -21.63 -0.88
CA ARG A 1063 -32.73 -22.02 -0.55
C ARG A 1063 -32.71 -22.80 0.76
N GLY A 1064 -31.63 -23.51 1.05
CA GLY A 1064 -31.36 -23.99 2.41
C GLY A 1064 -31.05 -22.84 3.38
N THR A 1065 -31.03 -23.15 4.66
CA THR A 1065 -30.94 -22.16 5.76
C THR A 1065 -29.56 -21.52 5.92
N GLY A 1066 -28.51 -22.05 5.28
CA GLY A 1066 -27.16 -21.50 5.31
C GLY A 1066 -26.81 -20.58 4.13
N GLY A 1067 -27.76 -20.30 3.22
CA GLY A 1067 -27.56 -19.40 2.08
C GLY A 1067 -27.55 -20.11 0.72
N VAL A 1068 -26.87 -19.50 -0.26
CA VAL A 1068 -26.78 -20.03 -1.64
C VAL A 1068 -26.12 -21.41 -1.58
N ASP A 1069 -26.73 -22.40 -2.23
CA ASP A 1069 -26.22 -23.77 -2.37
C ASP A 1069 -26.18 -24.64 -1.09
N THR A 1070 -26.90 -24.27 -0.03
CA THR A 1070 -27.08 -25.13 1.14
C THR A 1070 -28.33 -26.01 1.00
N ALA A 1071 -28.21 -27.29 1.36
CA ALA A 1071 -29.34 -28.23 1.37
C ALA A 1071 -30.23 -27.97 2.60
N SER A 1072 -31.55 -28.17 2.45
CA SER A 1072 -32.46 -28.25 3.60
C SER A 1072 -32.31 -29.61 4.28
N THR A 1073 -32.24 -29.64 5.60
CA THR A 1073 -32.01 -30.87 6.38
C THR A 1073 -33.27 -31.43 7.05
N ASP A 1074 -34.35 -30.65 7.17
CA ASP A 1074 -35.55 -31.03 7.93
C ASP A 1074 -36.88 -30.49 7.34
N GLY A 1075 -36.86 -30.04 6.08
CA GLY A 1075 -38.01 -29.40 5.44
C GLY A 1075 -38.13 -27.90 5.71
N THR A 1076 -37.12 -27.28 6.36
CA THR A 1076 -37.02 -25.82 6.52
C THR A 1076 -36.34 -25.17 5.32
N PHE A 1077 -36.93 -24.10 4.77
CA PHE A 1077 -36.40 -23.37 3.62
C PHE A 1077 -36.34 -21.86 3.86
N ASP A 1078 -35.35 -21.18 3.28
CA ASP A 1078 -35.36 -19.73 3.02
C ASP A 1078 -36.20 -19.47 1.78
N ILE A 1079 -37.44 -19.00 1.98
CA ILE A 1079 -38.35 -18.59 0.92
C ILE A 1079 -38.29 -17.08 0.78
N SER A 1080 -38.00 -16.59 -0.43
CA SER A 1080 -37.78 -15.16 -0.69
C SER A 1080 -38.27 -14.73 -2.07
N ASN A 1081 -38.42 -13.42 -2.28
CA ASN A 1081 -38.76 -12.86 -3.59
C ASN A 1081 -37.69 -13.20 -4.65
N LEU A 1082 -38.16 -13.50 -5.87
CA LEU A 1082 -37.29 -13.71 -7.03
C LEU A 1082 -36.94 -12.39 -7.74
N ASP A 1083 -37.92 -11.49 -7.85
CA ASP A 1083 -37.86 -10.20 -8.54
C ASP A 1083 -37.19 -9.11 -7.71
N ARG A 1084 -36.58 -8.10 -8.37
CA ARG A 1084 -36.01 -6.90 -7.69
C ARG A 1084 -36.24 -5.59 -8.44
N LEU A 1085 -36.21 -5.64 -9.75
CA LEU A 1085 -36.42 -4.52 -10.66
C LEU A 1085 -37.86 -4.58 -11.23
N GLY A 1086 -38.42 -3.42 -11.56
CA GLY A 1086 -39.82 -3.28 -12.03
C GLY A 1086 -40.93 -3.41 -10.97
N PHE A 1087 -40.61 -3.68 -9.71
CA PHE A 1087 -41.56 -3.75 -8.59
C PHE A 1087 -41.06 -2.90 -7.41
N SER A 1088 -41.95 -2.30 -6.64
CA SER A 1088 -41.57 -1.57 -5.42
C SER A 1088 -41.23 -2.49 -4.26
N GLU A 1089 -40.58 -1.94 -3.23
CA GLU A 1089 -40.23 -2.68 -2.01
C GLU A 1089 -41.47 -3.29 -1.33
N VAL A 1090 -42.54 -2.50 -1.18
CA VAL A 1090 -43.83 -2.98 -0.66
C VAL A 1090 -44.38 -4.13 -1.50
N GLN A 1091 -44.40 -4.00 -2.84
CA GLN A 1091 -44.92 -5.05 -3.73
C GLN A 1091 -44.15 -6.36 -3.57
N LEU A 1092 -42.82 -6.29 -3.48
CA LEU A 1092 -41.99 -7.48 -3.33
C LEU A 1092 -42.20 -8.17 -1.97
N VAL A 1093 -42.30 -7.40 -0.88
CA VAL A 1093 -42.59 -7.96 0.44
C VAL A 1093 -44.02 -8.49 0.52
N GLN A 1094 -45.00 -7.85 -0.13
CA GLN A 1094 -46.36 -8.34 -0.22
C GLN A 1094 -46.43 -9.70 -0.92
N LYS A 1095 -45.71 -9.89 -2.03
CA LYS A 1095 -45.60 -11.20 -2.71
C LYS A 1095 -45.08 -12.29 -1.77
N VAL A 1096 -44.11 -11.97 -0.92
CA VAL A 1096 -43.56 -12.92 0.07
C VAL A 1096 -44.60 -13.23 1.14
N VAL A 1097 -45.27 -12.21 1.69
CA VAL A 1097 -46.32 -12.40 2.70
C VAL A 1097 -47.45 -13.29 2.18
N ASP A 1098 -47.99 -12.98 1.00
CA ASP A 1098 -49.10 -13.71 0.40
C ASP A 1098 -48.69 -15.13 0.01
N GLY A 1099 -47.52 -15.27 -0.62
CA GLY A 1099 -47.01 -16.58 -1.05
C GLY A 1099 -46.67 -17.48 0.13
N VAL A 1100 -46.02 -16.98 1.19
CA VAL A 1100 -45.73 -17.79 2.38
C VAL A 1100 -47.01 -18.23 3.08
N LYS A 1101 -48.01 -17.34 3.18
CA LYS A 1101 -49.32 -17.70 3.74
C LYS A 1101 -49.94 -18.87 2.97
N LEU A 1102 -49.93 -18.80 1.64
CA LEU A 1102 -50.41 -19.89 0.79
C LEU A 1102 -49.61 -21.19 0.99
N LEU A 1103 -48.28 -21.10 1.04
CA LEU A 1103 -47.43 -22.28 1.26
C LEU A 1103 -47.73 -22.97 2.60
N VAL A 1104 -47.98 -22.19 3.65
CA VAL A 1104 -48.39 -22.72 4.97
C VAL A 1104 -49.79 -23.34 4.92
N ASP A 1105 -50.74 -22.73 4.20
CA ASP A 1105 -52.09 -23.29 4.03
C ASP A 1105 -52.05 -24.62 3.26
N VAL A 1106 -51.21 -24.71 2.22
CA VAL A 1106 -50.94 -25.95 1.48
C VAL A 1106 -50.28 -27.00 2.38
N GLU A 1107 -49.28 -26.62 3.18
CA GLU A 1107 -48.64 -27.54 4.13
C GLU A 1107 -49.65 -28.11 5.13
N LYS A 1108 -50.51 -27.27 5.71
CA LYS A 1108 -51.57 -27.69 6.64
C LYS A 1108 -52.54 -28.69 6.00
N LYS A 1109 -52.93 -28.48 4.75
CA LYS A 1109 -53.76 -29.43 4.00
C LYS A 1109 -53.06 -30.76 3.77
N LEU A 1110 -51.79 -30.73 3.34
CA LEU A 1110 -51.01 -31.95 3.15
C LEU A 1110 -50.83 -32.72 4.46
N MET A 1111 -50.59 -32.02 5.58
CA MET A 1111 -50.53 -32.63 6.92
C MET A 1111 -51.86 -33.27 7.34
N ALA A 1112 -52.99 -32.74 6.87
CA ALA A 1112 -54.33 -33.31 7.08
C ALA A 1112 -54.69 -34.42 6.06
N GLY A 1113 -53.84 -34.69 5.06
CA GLY A 1113 -54.12 -35.67 3.99
C GLY A 1113 -55.13 -35.17 2.95
N GLU A 1114 -55.32 -33.86 2.85
CA GLU A 1114 -56.26 -33.22 1.90
C GLU A 1114 -55.59 -32.86 0.57
N ASP A 1115 -56.41 -32.76 -0.49
CA ASP A 1115 -55.97 -32.28 -1.80
C ASP A 1115 -55.71 -30.75 -1.82
N ILE A 1116 -54.73 -30.35 -2.62
CA ILE A 1116 -54.20 -28.99 -2.71
C ILE A 1116 -54.52 -28.30 -4.05
N ASP A 1117 -55.12 -29.00 -5.02
CA ASP A 1117 -55.36 -28.46 -6.37
C ASP A 1117 -56.18 -27.17 -6.35
N SER A 1118 -57.11 -27.02 -5.42
CA SER A 1118 -57.92 -25.79 -5.28
C SER A 1118 -57.12 -24.57 -4.81
N LEU A 1119 -55.92 -24.76 -4.26
CA LEU A 1119 -55.08 -23.71 -3.69
C LEU A 1119 -53.96 -23.26 -4.63
N ILE A 1120 -53.63 -24.07 -5.64
CA ILE A 1120 -52.51 -23.77 -6.53
C ILE A 1120 -52.93 -22.69 -7.52
N PRO A 1121 -52.21 -21.55 -7.61
CA PRO A 1121 -52.51 -20.52 -8.59
C PRO A 1121 -52.46 -21.09 -10.01
N ASN A 1122 -53.36 -20.63 -10.89
CA ASN A 1122 -53.37 -21.04 -12.29
C ASN A 1122 -52.13 -20.56 -13.03
#